data_AF-A0A452IS45-F1
#
_entry.id   AF-A0A452IS45-F1
#
_cell.length_a   1.000
_cell.length_b   1.000
_cell.length_c   1.000
_cell.angle_alpha   90.00
_cell.angle_beta   90.00
_cell.angle_gamma   90.00
#
_symmetry.space_group_name_H-M   'P 1'
#
loop_
_entity.id
_entity.type
_entity.pdbx_description
1 polymer ?
#
loop_
_entity_poly.entity_id
_entity_poly.type
_entity_poly.pdbx_seq_one_letter_code
_entity_poly.pdbx_strand_id
1 'polypeptide(L)'
;MKELDEEGNQRKNLESTVSQTEKEKMLLQHKINEYQRKSEQENEKRRNIENEVSTLKDQLEDLKKISQHSQTTNEKMTQLQKQLEEANDLLRTESDTAARLRKSHTEMSKSISQLESLNRELQERCRVLESTKLEVEKDYYQLQAALEAERRDRSHGSEMIGDLQARITSLQEEVKNLKNNLERVEVERKQARDSLNHCEKEKNNLEIDLNYKLKTLQQRLEQEVNEHKVTKARLTDKYQSIEEAKSVAMCEMEKKVEEERAARDRAENQIVQVEKQCSMLDFDLKQSQQKLEHLTEQKERLEDEVKNLTLQLEQETNKRLMTQNELKTQAFEADNLKGSEKQLKQEINTLLEAKRLLEFELKRRVLRKDLNYNFFLILPLQTLYKTQVKELKEEIEEKNKETQRKIQELQNEKETIAAQLDLAETKAESEQLARGLLEEQYFELTQESKKAASRNRQEITDKDNIVSRLEETNNTLTNDVEFLTKENAELIEKNKKQEEGMACFEETSVFFTKTYVYSISRKSCAFFVQAVNKLAEIMNRKDFKIDRKKANVQDLRKKEKENRKLQLELNQEKEKYNQMVVKYQKELNEMQAQLAEESTYRNELQMQLDSKESDIEQLRSKLLDLQQGMDSTSVASLQPDETDGNLTESRIEGWLSIPNKGNIKRHGWKKQYVVVSSKKILFYNDEKDKDLSNPSMVLDIDKLFHVRPVTQGDVYRAETEEIPKIFQILYANEGECRKDLEAEPAQTVEKTNFLNHKGHEFIPTLYHFPANCEACAKPLWHVFKPPPALECRKCHVKCHKDHLDKKEELIAPCKVSYDVTSARDMLLLASCQDEQKKWVTHLVKKIPKTPPSSFIRASPRTLSARSSTNQSFRKPIRPSVPSYHPCRSLEQWSVA
;
A
#
# COMPACT_ATOMS: atom_id res chain seq x y z
N MET A 1 -200.97 28.89 95.29
CA MET A 1 -199.78 28.24 95.88
C MET A 1 -199.66 26.82 95.35
N LYS A 2 -198.96 26.65 94.22
CA LYS A 2 -198.47 25.34 93.75
C LYS A 2 -197.23 25.42 92.84
N GLU A 3 -196.75 26.62 92.53
CA GLU A 3 -195.68 26.88 91.56
C GLU A 3 -194.30 27.14 92.22
N LEU A 4 -194.21 27.15 93.56
CA LEU A 4 -192.97 27.46 94.29
C LEU A 4 -192.14 26.23 94.71
N ASP A 5 -192.71 25.01 94.67
CA ASP A 5 -191.97 23.78 95.01
C ASP A 5 -191.23 23.15 93.82
N GLU A 6 -191.62 23.47 92.58
CA GLU A 6 -191.03 22.84 91.39
C GLU A 6 -189.69 23.47 90.97
N GLU A 7 -189.47 24.77 91.22
CA GLU A 7 -188.22 25.47 90.88
C GLU A 7 -187.05 25.03 91.79
N GLY A 8 -187.32 24.74 93.07
CA GLY A 8 -186.30 24.34 94.05
C GLY A 8 -185.61 23.01 93.74
N ASN A 9 -186.32 22.07 93.09
CA ASN A 9 -185.75 20.77 92.70
C ASN A 9 -184.86 20.85 91.46
N GLN A 10 -185.12 21.77 90.53
CA GLN A 10 -184.29 21.90 89.32
C GLN A 10 -182.88 22.43 89.62
N ARG A 11 -182.74 23.38 90.57
CA ARG A 11 -181.42 23.91 90.97
C ARG A 11 -180.49 22.82 91.55
N LYS A 12 -180.99 21.98 92.46
CA LYS A 12 -180.18 20.90 93.08
C LYS A 12 -179.60 19.91 92.06
N ASN A 13 -180.37 19.56 91.03
CA ASN A 13 -179.90 18.65 89.98
C ASN A 13 -178.79 19.29 89.11
N LEU A 14 -178.89 20.59 88.80
CA LEU A 14 -177.84 21.30 88.07
C LEU A 14 -176.53 21.40 88.89
N GLU A 15 -176.60 21.76 90.17
CA GLU A 15 -175.43 21.81 91.06
C GLU A 15 -174.73 20.44 91.17
N SER A 16 -175.50 19.36 91.29
CA SER A 16 -174.94 17.99 91.29
C SER A 16 -174.25 17.63 89.97
N THR A 17 -174.77 18.09 88.84
CA THR A 17 -174.23 17.76 87.50
C THR A 17 -172.92 18.51 87.23
N VAL A 18 -172.82 19.77 87.68
CA VAL A 18 -171.58 20.56 87.62
C VAL A 18 -170.49 19.96 88.50
N SER A 19 -170.80 19.59 89.75
CA SER A 19 -169.82 18.97 90.65
C SER A 19 -169.28 17.63 90.11
N GLN A 20 -170.10 16.86 89.38
CA GLN A 20 -169.67 15.63 88.73
C GLN A 20 -168.72 15.90 87.56
N THR A 21 -169.04 16.87 86.69
CA THR A 21 -168.18 17.22 85.55
C THR A 21 -166.85 17.85 85.96
N GLU A 22 -166.79 18.60 87.07
CA GLU A 22 -165.53 19.10 87.63
C GLU A 22 -164.61 17.98 88.13
N LYS A 23 -165.17 16.93 88.77
CA LYS A 23 -164.42 15.74 89.17
C LYS A 23 -163.87 14.97 87.97
N GLU A 24 -164.67 14.80 86.92
CA GLU A 24 -164.25 14.13 85.69
C GLU A 24 -163.15 14.92 84.95
N LYS A 25 -163.25 16.25 84.91
CA LYS A 25 -162.19 17.14 84.39
C LYS A 25 -160.89 16.99 85.17
N MET A 26 -160.93 16.96 86.51
CA MET A 26 -159.76 16.71 87.36
C MET A 26 -159.12 15.34 87.09
N LEU A 27 -159.93 14.28 86.94
CA LEU A 27 -159.45 12.93 86.62
C LEU A 27 -158.80 12.85 85.24
N LEU A 28 -159.36 13.51 84.23
CA LEU A 28 -158.77 13.58 82.90
C LEU A 28 -157.47 14.41 82.90
N GLN A 29 -157.42 15.54 83.62
CA GLN A 29 -156.20 16.33 83.76
C GLN A 29 -155.08 15.52 84.44
N HIS A 30 -155.40 14.73 85.48
CA HIS A 30 -154.42 13.85 86.10
C HIS A 30 -153.89 12.79 85.12
N LYS A 31 -154.77 12.14 84.35
CA LYS A 31 -154.36 11.16 83.32
C LYS A 31 -153.51 11.79 82.22
N ILE A 32 -153.84 13.00 81.76
CA ILE A 32 -153.04 13.74 80.77
C ILE A 32 -151.65 14.03 81.33
N ASN A 33 -151.55 14.55 82.56
CA ASN A 33 -150.28 14.83 83.22
C ASN A 33 -149.45 13.54 83.44
N GLU A 34 -150.10 12.40 83.71
CA GLU A 34 -149.42 11.11 83.86
C GLU A 34 -148.89 10.56 82.53
N TYR A 35 -149.68 10.64 81.44
CA TYR A 35 -149.22 10.28 80.11
C TYR A 35 -148.09 11.20 79.62
N GLN A 36 -148.16 12.49 79.94
CA GLN A 36 -147.11 13.44 79.63
C GLN A 36 -145.80 13.08 80.35
N ARG A 37 -145.83 12.79 81.66
CA ARG A 37 -144.64 12.30 82.39
C ARG A 37 -144.08 11.00 81.82
N LYS A 38 -144.93 10.06 81.41
CA LYS A 38 -144.50 8.80 80.77
C LYS A 38 -143.80 9.06 79.43
N SER A 39 -144.37 9.94 78.60
CA SER A 39 -143.76 10.39 77.34
C SER A 39 -142.44 11.12 77.57
N GLU A 40 -142.33 11.99 78.58
CA GLU A 40 -141.09 12.68 78.96
C GLU A 40 -140.02 11.69 79.43
N GLN A 41 -140.37 10.71 80.28
CA GLN A 41 -139.45 9.66 80.71
C GLN A 41 -138.99 8.75 79.56
N GLU A 42 -139.86 8.46 78.58
CA GLU A 42 -139.52 7.61 77.44
C GLU A 42 -138.68 8.36 76.41
N ASN A 43 -138.94 9.66 76.18
CA ASN A 43 -138.06 10.53 75.42
C ASN A 43 -136.68 10.70 76.08
N GLU A 44 -136.60 10.77 77.41
CA GLU A 44 -135.32 10.86 78.11
C GLU A 44 -134.53 9.54 78.06
N LYS A 45 -135.20 8.39 78.22
CA LYS A 45 -134.59 7.07 77.95
C LYS A 45 -134.09 6.96 76.52
N ARG A 46 -134.88 7.43 75.56
CA ARG A 46 -134.52 7.44 74.14
C ARG A 46 -133.29 8.31 73.90
N ARG A 47 -133.22 9.52 74.44
CA ARG A 47 -132.03 10.39 74.38
C ARG A 47 -130.81 9.72 74.99
N ASN A 48 -130.94 9.06 76.14
CA ASN A 48 -129.84 8.36 76.77
C ASN A 48 -129.31 7.21 75.90
N ILE A 49 -130.20 6.42 75.30
CA ILE A 49 -129.81 5.36 74.34
C ILE A 49 -129.21 5.97 73.07
N GLU A 50 -129.75 7.07 72.54
CA GLU A 50 -129.19 7.78 71.38
C GLU A 50 -127.80 8.36 71.67
N ASN A 51 -127.56 8.87 72.89
CA ASN A 51 -126.26 9.31 73.38
C ASN A 51 -125.28 8.14 73.56
N GLU A 52 -125.70 7.02 74.14
CA GLU A 52 -124.90 5.79 74.24
C GLU A 52 -124.51 5.26 72.85
N VAL A 53 -125.46 5.22 71.91
CA VAL A 53 -125.19 4.84 70.51
C VAL A 53 -124.25 5.83 69.82
N SER A 54 -124.30 7.12 70.14
CA SER A 54 -123.31 8.10 69.64
C SER A 54 -121.93 7.80 70.22
N THR A 55 -121.79 7.68 71.54
CA THR A 55 -120.49 7.43 72.18
C THR A 55 -119.86 6.10 71.75
N LEU A 56 -120.65 5.05 71.52
CA LEU A 56 -120.18 3.77 70.97
C LEU A 56 -119.75 3.89 69.49
N LYS A 57 -120.39 4.74 68.68
CA LYS A 57 -119.94 5.04 67.31
C LYS A 57 -118.62 5.80 67.33
N ASP A 58 -118.48 6.79 68.20
CA ASP A 58 -117.26 7.58 68.34
C ASP A 58 -116.09 6.69 68.80
N GLN A 59 -116.31 5.82 69.79
CA GLN A 59 -115.33 4.82 70.24
C GLN A 59 -114.93 3.84 69.13
N LEU A 60 -115.89 3.36 68.33
CA LEU A 60 -115.59 2.48 67.20
C LEU A 60 -114.78 3.19 66.11
N GLU A 61 -115.06 4.47 65.85
CA GLU A 61 -114.33 5.26 64.88
C GLU A 61 -112.90 5.59 65.35
N ASP A 62 -112.71 5.85 66.65
CA ASP A 62 -111.38 6.01 67.23
C ASP A 62 -110.59 4.70 67.24
N LEU A 63 -111.21 3.55 67.50
CA LEU A 63 -110.58 2.24 67.33
C LEU A 63 -110.16 1.98 65.88
N LYS A 64 -110.97 2.38 64.88
CA LYS A 64 -110.57 2.32 63.47
C LYS A 64 -109.38 3.22 63.16
N LYS A 65 -109.37 4.46 63.66
CA LYS A 65 -108.23 5.38 63.49
C LYS A 65 -106.95 4.80 64.11
N ILE A 66 -107.04 4.24 65.31
CA ILE A 66 -105.91 3.57 65.98
C ILE A 66 -105.45 2.36 65.17
N SER A 67 -106.36 1.54 64.63
CA SER A 67 -106.02 0.40 63.77
C SER A 67 -105.34 0.82 62.47
N GLN A 68 -105.85 1.86 61.79
CA GLN A 68 -105.23 2.42 60.58
C GLN A 68 -103.87 3.07 60.88
N HIS A 69 -103.73 3.73 62.03
CA HIS A 69 -102.45 4.28 62.47
C HIS A 69 -101.45 3.16 62.79
N SER A 70 -101.88 2.09 63.45
CA SER A 70 -101.05 0.89 63.71
C SER A 70 -100.64 0.19 62.41
N GLN A 71 -101.54 0.08 61.43
CA GLN A 71 -101.20 -0.50 60.13
C GLN A 71 -100.18 0.37 59.38
N THR A 72 -100.44 1.67 59.24
CA THR A 72 -99.53 2.58 58.53
C THR A 72 -98.17 2.76 59.23
N THR A 73 -98.10 2.59 60.56
CA THR A 73 -96.82 2.57 61.29
C THR A 73 -96.08 1.24 61.13
N ASN A 74 -96.77 0.10 61.10
CA ASN A 74 -96.16 -1.20 60.76
C ASN A 74 -95.66 -1.26 59.31
N GLU A 75 -96.40 -0.71 58.35
CA GLU A 75 -95.98 -0.58 56.95
C GLU A 75 -94.71 0.29 56.83
N LYS A 76 -94.68 1.44 57.53
CA LYS A 76 -93.48 2.28 57.62
C LYS A 76 -92.30 1.57 58.30
N MET A 77 -92.54 0.82 59.38
CA MET A 77 -91.50 0.04 60.06
C MET A 77 -90.89 -1.01 59.12
N THR A 78 -91.75 -1.74 58.38
CA THR A 78 -91.34 -2.73 57.38
C THR A 78 -90.53 -2.09 56.25
N GLN A 79 -90.97 -0.92 55.76
CA GLN A 79 -90.26 -0.16 54.74
C GLN A 79 -88.88 0.33 55.22
N LEU A 80 -88.79 0.82 56.47
CA LEU A 80 -87.53 1.24 57.09
C LEU A 80 -86.59 0.05 57.34
N GLN A 81 -87.10 -1.11 57.74
CA GLN A 81 -86.31 -2.34 57.87
C GLN A 81 -85.74 -2.78 56.51
N LYS A 82 -86.56 -2.77 55.45
CA LYS A 82 -86.11 -3.08 54.09
C LYS A 82 -85.04 -2.09 53.59
N GLN A 83 -85.21 -0.79 53.85
CA GLN A 83 -84.20 0.24 53.55
C GLN A 83 -82.91 0.03 54.35
N LEU A 84 -82.99 -0.43 55.60
CA LEU A 84 -81.84 -0.76 56.44
C LEU A 84 -81.09 -2.01 55.93
N GLU A 85 -81.81 -3.03 55.45
CA GLU A 85 -81.23 -4.22 54.83
C GLU A 85 -80.52 -3.86 53.51
N GLU A 86 -81.19 -3.13 52.62
CA GLU A 86 -80.62 -2.61 51.37
C GLU A 86 -79.36 -1.74 51.62
N ALA A 87 -79.40 -0.86 52.61
CA ALA A 87 -78.26 -0.04 53.00
C ALA A 87 -77.09 -0.87 53.59
N ASN A 88 -77.37 -1.92 54.35
CA ASN A 88 -76.34 -2.83 54.89
C ASN A 88 -75.69 -3.68 53.79
N ASP A 89 -76.45 -4.12 52.79
CA ASP A 89 -75.89 -4.84 51.65
C ASP A 89 -75.02 -3.92 50.77
N LEU A 90 -75.47 -2.68 50.52
CA LEU A 90 -74.64 -1.66 49.88
C LEU A 90 -73.35 -1.41 50.67
N LEU A 91 -73.43 -1.23 51.99
CA LEU A 91 -72.26 -1.04 52.87
C LEU A 91 -71.28 -2.23 52.83
N ARG A 92 -71.81 -3.47 52.80
CA ARG A 92 -70.98 -4.68 52.62
C ARG A 92 -70.28 -4.67 51.26
N THR A 93 -71.00 -4.40 50.18
CA THR A 93 -70.40 -4.37 48.84
C THR A 93 -69.35 -3.27 48.70
N GLU A 94 -69.54 -2.10 49.33
CA GLU A 94 -68.53 -1.03 49.37
C GLU A 94 -67.30 -1.37 50.23
N SER A 95 -67.48 -2.09 51.33
CA SER A 95 -66.35 -2.61 52.11
C SER A 95 -65.49 -3.58 51.27
N ASP A 96 -66.16 -4.46 50.50
CA ASP A 96 -65.52 -5.43 49.62
C ASP A 96 -64.85 -4.79 48.39
N THR A 97 -65.47 -3.78 47.75
CA THR A 97 -64.83 -3.01 46.67
C THR A 97 -63.60 -2.26 47.21
N ALA A 98 -63.70 -1.61 48.37
CA ALA A 98 -62.58 -0.94 49.00
C ALA A 98 -61.43 -1.91 49.35
N ALA A 99 -61.74 -3.14 49.79
CA ALA A 99 -60.75 -4.18 50.01
C ALA A 99 -60.07 -4.64 48.70
N ARG A 100 -60.85 -4.87 47.64
CA ARG A 100 -60.33 -5.20 46.30
C ARG A 100 -59.45 -4.07 45.72
N LEU A 101 -59.87 -2.82 45.87
CA LEU A 101 -59.10 -1.64 45.43
C LEU A 101 -57.79 -1.50 46.19
N ARG A 102 -57.78 -1.70 47.52
CA ARG A 102 -56.53 -1.74 48.32
C ARG A 102 -55.59 -2.83 47.83
N LYS A 103 -56.09 -4.04 47.57
CA LYS A 103 -55.28 -5.14 47.02
C LYS A 103 -54.69 -4.78 45.66
N SER A 104 -55.52 -4.33 44.72
CA SER A 104 -55.10 -3.87 43.38
C SER A 104 -54.03 -2.77 43.47
N HIS A 105 -54.19 -1.79 44.36
CA HIS A 105 -53.19 -0.74 44.61
C HIS A 105 -51.85 -1.32 45.09
N THR A 106 -51.86 -2.30 46.02
CA THR A 106 -50.60 -2.95 46.47
C THR A 106 -49.95 -3.80 45.39
N GLU A 107 -50.72 -4.40 44.48
CA GLU A 107 -50.18 -5.16 43.34
C GLU A 107 -49.59 -4.22 42.29
N MET A 108 -50.30 -3.15 41.92
CA MET A 108 -49.82 -2.09 41.03
C MET A 108 -48.54 -1.44 41.57
N SER A 109 -48.47 -1.14 42.87
CA SER A 109 -47.29 -0.53 43.50
C SER A 109 -46.06 -1.45 43.48
N LYS A 110 -46.25 -2.78 43.58
CA LYS A 110 -45.17 -3.76 43.36
C LYS A 110 -44.69 -3.76 41.91
N SER A 111 -45.61 -3.76 40.95
CA SER A 111 -45.28 -3.71 39.51
C SER A 111 -44.52 -2.44 39.14
N ILE A 112 -44.92 -1.28 39.70
CA ILE A 112 -44.20 -0.01 39.53
C ILE A 112 -42.77 -0.12 40.08
N SER A 113 -42.59 -0.64 41.30
CA SER A 113 -41.26 -0.80 41.91
C SER A 113 -40.34 -1.75 41.11
N GLN A 114 -40.90 -2.81 40.52
CA GLN A 114 -40.17 -3.69 39.60
C GLN A 114 -39.73 -2.97 38.31
N LEU A 115 -40.64 -2.20 37.70
CA LEU A 115 -40.33 -1.40 36.50
C LEU A 115 -39.28 -0.31 36.80
N GLU A 116 -39.31 0.32 37.98
CA GLU A 116 -38.28 1.26 38.43
C GLU A 116 -36.91 0.59 38.64
N SER A 117 -36.86 -0.67 39.08
CA SER A 117 -35.61 -1.44 39.13
C SER A 117 -35.07 -1.70 37.72
N LEU A 118 -35.92 -2.24 36.83
CA LEU A 118 -35.55 -2.55 35.45
C LEU A 118 -35.09 -1.29 34.68
N ASN A 119 -35.75 -0.15 34.90
CA ASN A 119 -35.36 1.11 34.29
C ASN A 119 -33.97 1.57 34.74
N ARG A 120 -33.62 1.40 36.03
CA ARG A 120 -32.27 1.70 36.54
C ARG A 120 -31.21 0.75 35.95
N GLU A 121 -31.52 -0.53 35.80
CA GLU A 121 -30.64 -1.50 35.15
C GLU A 121 -30.41 -1.16 33.67
N LEU A 122 -31.45 -0.74 32.95
CA LEU A 122 -31.35 -0.29 31.57
C LEU A 122 -30.52 1.00 31.45
N GLN A 123 -30.72 1.97 32.34
CA GLN A 123 -29.92 3.20 32.39
C GLN A 123 -28.43 2.91 32.59
N GLU A 124 -28.07 2.00 33.50
CA GLU A 124 -26.65 1.63 33.70
C GLU A 124 -26.09 0.86 32.49
N ARG A 125 -26.89 0.00 31.84
CA ARG A 125 -26.47 -0.64 30.57
C ARG A 125 -26.22 0.39 29.46
N CYS A 126 -27.08 1.40 29.32
CA CYS A 126 -26.85 2.49 28.37
C CYS A 126 -25.56 3.25 28.69
N ARG A 127 -25.31 3.59 29.96
CA ARG A 127 -24.07 4.27 30.40
C ARG A 127 -22.81 3.45 30.11
N VAL A 128 -22.86 2.13 30.33
CA VAL A 128 -21.75 1.22 29.98
C VAL A 128 -21.57 1.15 28.47
N LEU A 129 -22.65 1.05 27.68
CA LEU A 129 -22.58 1.03 26.22
C LEU A 129 -21.98 2.32 25.66
N GLU A 130 -22.38 3.49 26.16
CA GLU A 130 -21.80 4.79 25.82
C GLU A 130 -20.29 4.84 26.12
N SER A 131 -19.87 4.33 27.29
CA SER A 131 -18.45 4.23 27.65
C SER A 131 -17.68 3.28 26.71
N THR A 132 -18.24 2.13 26.34
CA THR A 132 -17.59 1.20 25.40
C THR A 132 -17.53 1.76 23.99
N LYS A 133 -18.56 2.52 23.57
CA LYS A 133 -18.59 3.22 22.29
C LYS A 133 -17.45 4.24 22.21
N LEU A 134 -17.27 5.07 23.24
CA LEU A 134 -16.21 6.08 23.29
C LEU A 134 -14.80 5.46 23.24
N GLU A 135 -14.58 4.33 23.90
CA GLU A 135 -13.29 3.63 23.82
C GLU A 135 -13.04 3.06 22.41
N VAL A 136 -14.07 2.47 21.77
CA VAL A 136 -13.97 1.99 20.38
C VAL A 136 -13.76 3.13 19.37
N GLU A 137 -14.40 4.29 19.54
CA GLU A 137 -14.15 5.48 18.72
C GLU A 137 -12.69 5.96 18.86
N LYS A 138 -12.15 5.97 20.09
CA LYS A 138 -10.76 6.32 20.38
C LYS A 138 -9.76 5.30 19.79
N ASP A 139 -10.07 4.01 19.83
CA ASP A 139 -9.25 2.96 19.21
C ASP A 139 -9.31 3.03 17.68
N TYR A 140 -10.46 3.35 17.11
CA TYR A 140 -10.63 3.63 15.67
C TYR A 140 -9.71 4.78 15.21
N TYR A 141 -9.70 5.91 15.93
CA TYR A 141 -8.83 7.04 15.58
C TYR A 141 -7.34 6.73 15.73
N GLN A 142 -6.95 5.94 16.74
CA GLN A 142 -5.56 5.46 16.88
C GLN A 142 -5.15 4.55 15.72
N LEU A 143 -6.01 3.61 15.32
CA LEU A 143 -5.75 2.69 14.23
C LEU A 143 -5.71 3.41 12.87
N GLN A 144 -6.57 4.41 12.67
CA GLN A 144 -6.53 5.30 11.51
C GLN A 144 -5.20 6.07 11.44
N ALA A 145 -4.76 6.70 12.53
CA ALA A 145 -3.48 7.41 12.57
C ALA A 145 -2.27 6.51 12.30
N ALA A 146 -2.31 5.25 12.78
CA ALA A 146 -1.30 4.24 12.48
C ALA A 146 -1.30 3.83 11.00
N LEU A 147 -2.49 3.65 10.40
CA LEU A 147 -2.63 3.35 8.96
C LEU A 147 -2.13 4.50 8.08
N GLU A 148 -2.38 5.75 8.46
CA GLU A 148 -1.87 6.93 7.77
C GLU A 148 -0.34 7.05 7.87
N ALA A 149 0.26 6.71 9.02
CA ALA A 149 1.72 6.63 9.17
C ALA A 149 2.31 5.56 8.23
N GLU A 150 1.78 4.34 8.29
CA GLU A 150 2.19 3.21 7.44
C GLU A 150 2.05 3.52 5.94
N ARG A 151 1.00 4.26 5.52
CA ARG A 151 0.86 4.74 4.14
C ARG A 151 1.96 5.71 3.73
N ARG A 152 2.33 6.66 4.60
CA ARG A 152 3.43 7.61 4.33
C ARG A 152 4.76 6.89 4.20
N ASP A 153 5.03 5.92 5.07
CA ASP A 153 6.29 5.17 5.06
C ASP A 153 6.42 4.29 3.81
N ARG A 154 5.33 3.66 3.36
CA ARG A 154 5.29 2.95 2.06
C ARG A 154 5.46 3.87 0.86
N SER A 155 4.87 5.07 0.90
CA SER A 155 5.05 6.09 -0.15
C SER A 155 6.52 6.48 -0.27
N HIS A 156 7.18 6.77 0.85
CA HIS A 156 8.61 7.10 0.87
C HIS A 156 9.50 5.91 0.49
N GLY A 157 9.12 4.67 0.86
CA GLY A 157 9.78 3.46 0.37
C GLY A 157 9.68 3.30 -1.16
N SER A 158 8.53 3.62 -1.75
CA SER A 158 8.34 3.62 -3.21
C SER A 158 9.16 4.70 -3.91
N GLU A 159 9.28 5.89 -3.30
CA GLU A 159 10.14 6.98 -3.78
C GLU A 159 11.62 6.55 -3.80
N MET A 160 12.11 5.99 -2.69
CA MET A 160 13.48 5.44 -2.57
C MET A 160 13.75 4.35 -3.63
N ILE A 161 12.79 3.47 -3.90
CA ILE A 161 12.91 2.46 -4.97
C ILE A 161 13.02 3.14 -6.34
N GLY A 162 12.25 4.20 -6.60
CA GLY A 162 12.35 4.98 -7.83
C GLY A 162 13.73 5.63 -8.02
N ASP A 163 14.25 6.29 -6.98
CA ASP A 163 15.58 6.91 -6.99
C ASP A 163 16.70 5.88 -7.22
N LEU A 164 16.60 4.71 -6.57
CA LEU A 164 17.55 3.62 -6.77
C LEU A 164 17.47 3.04 -8.19
N GLN A 165 16.28 2.89 -8.77
CA GLN A 165 16.10 2.46 -10.16
C GLN A 165 16.65 3.48 -11.17
N ALA A 166 16.44 4.78 -10.94
CA ALA A 166 17.01 5.85 -11.75
C ALA A 166 18.55 5.83 -11.69
N ARG A 167 19.12 5.67 -10.49
CA ARG A 167 20.57 5.56 -10.28
C ARG A 167 21.17 4.31 -10.93
N ILE A 168 20.50 3.16 -10.85
CA ILE A 168 20.90 1.93 -11.55
C ILE A 168 20.91 2.17 -13.06
N THR A 169 19.89 2.83 -13.60
CA THR A 169 19.79 3.12 -15.05
C THR A 169 20.91 4.08 -15.51
N SER A 170 21.21 5.11 -14.72
CA SER A 170 22.35 6.02 -14.96
C SER A 170 23.68 5.26 -15.01
N LEU A 171 23.95 4.42 -14.00
CA LEU A 171 25.18 3.62 -13.93
C LEU A 171 25.27 2.58 -15.07
N GLN A 172 24.16 2.03 -15.54
CA GLN A 172 24.13 1.13 -16.69
C GLN A 172 24.53 1.86 -17.99
N GLU A 173 24.05 3.08 -18.19
CA GLU A 173 24.42 3.89 -19.35
C GLU A 173 25.88 4.39 -19.26
N GLU A 174 26.38 4.74 -18.08
CA GLU A 174 27.81 5.02 -17.85
C GLU A 174 28.69 3.80 -18.19
N VAL A 175 28.33 2.60 -17.72
CA VAL A 175 29.06 1.36 -18.02
C VAL A 175 29.04 1.05 -19.53
N LYS A 176 27.93 1.35 -20.22
CA LYS A 176 27.81 1.22 -21.68
C LYS A 176 28.69 2.24 -22.41
N ASN A 177 28.72 3.49 -21.96
CA ASN A 177 29.60 4.52 -22.52
C ASN A 177 31.09 4.22 -22.29
N LEU A 178 31.46 3.70 -21.12
CA LEU A 178 32.82 3.25 -20.82
C LEU A 178 33.25 2.06 -21.70
N LYS A 179 32.35 1.10 -21.97
CA LYS A 179 32.62 0.01 -22.93
C LYS A 179 32.84 0.53 -24.35
N ASN A 180 31.97 1.42 -24.84
CA ASN A 180 32.12 2.02 -26.18
C ASN A 180 33.45 2.80 -26.30
N ASN A 181 33.82 3.55 -25.26
CA ASN A 181 35.11 4.27 -25.21
C ASN A 181 36.30 3.29 -25.18
N LEU A 182 36.21 2.19 -24.43
CA LEU A 182 37.26 1.16 -24.39
C LEU A 182 37.45 0.49 -25.75
N GLU A 183 36.36 0.09 -26.42
CA GLU A 183 36.39 -0.48 -27.77
C GLU A 183 37.02 0.50 -28.78
N ARG A 184 36.70 1.79 -28.72
CA ARG A 184 37.33 2.82 -29.55
C ARG A 184 38.85 2.91 -29.30
N VAL A 185 39.27 2.98 -28.05
CA VAL A 185 40.70 3.04 -27.67
C VAL A 185 41.45 1.76 -28.06
N GLU A 186 40.81 0.59 -28.00
CA GLU A 186 41.42 -0.66 -28.49
C GLU A 186 41.64 -0.65 -30.01
N VAL A 187 40.71 -0.08 -30.78
CA VAL A 187 40.86 0.10 -32.24
C VAL A 187 41.98 1.10 -32.55
N GLU A 188 42.01 2.25 -31.88
CA GLU A 188 43.08 3.27 -32.03
C GLU A 188 44.45 2.68 -31.68
N ARG A 189 44.56 1.95 -30.56
CA ARG A 189 45.78 1.24 -30.15
C ARG A 189 46.23 0.20 -31.17
N LYS A 190 45.29 -0.51 -31.80
CA LYS A 190 45.59 -1.47 -32.86
C LYS A 190 46.12 -0.77 -34.11
N GLN A 191 45.45 0.29 -34.57
CA GLN A 191 45.90 1.11 -35.70
C GLN A 191 47.30 1.69 -35.48
N ALA A 192 47.55 2.27 -34.30
CA ALA A 192 48.87 2.79 -33.94
C ALA A 192 49.97 1.70 -33.95
N ARG A 193 49.63 0.48 -33.51
CA ARG A 193 50.55 -0.67 -33.56
C ARG A 193 50.80 -1.15 -35.00
N ASP A 194 49.77 -1.18 -35.84
CA ASP A 194 49.90 -1.57 -37.24
C ASP A 194 50.72 -0.54 -38.04
N SER A 195 50.56 0.75 -37.76
CA SER A 195 51.42 1.83 -38.28
C SER A 195 52.88 1.72 -37.79
N LEU A 196 53.11 1.43 -36.51
CA LEU A 196 54.46 1.18 -35.97
C LEU A 196 55.14 0.00 -36.69
N ASN A 197 54.43 -1.13 -36.84
CA ASN A 197 54.91 -2.30 -37.57
C ASN A 197 55.22 -1.97 -39.05
N HIS A 198 54.51 -1.01 -39.65
CA HIS A 198 54.77 -0.55 -41.02
C HIS A 198 56.05 0.28 -41.09
N CYS A 199 56.20 1.29 -40.22
CA CYS A 199 57.42 2.11 -40.14
C CYS A 199 58.67 1.27 -39.81
N GLU A 200 58.57 0.25 -38.96
CA GLU A 200 59.67 -0.69 -38.70
C GLU A 200 60.09 -1.49 -39.94
N LYS A 201 59.12 -1.91 -40.77
CA LYS A 201 59.40 -2.59 -42.05
C LYS A 201 60.03 -1.63 -43.07
N GLU A 202 59.52 -0.41 -43.18
CA GLU A 202 60.11 0.60 -44.06
C GLU A 202 61.55 0.94 -43.66
N LYS A 203 61.80 1.12 -42.35
CA LYS A 203 63.14 1.30 -41.80
C LYS A 203 64.06 0.14 -42.15
N ASN A 204 63.62 -1.11 -41.95
CA ASN A 204 64.42 -2.29 -42.29
C ASN A 204 64.69 -2.38 -43.81
N ASN A 205 63.70 -2.08 -44.65
CA ASN A 205 63.88 -2.02 -46.10
C ASN A 205 64.91 -0.95 -46.51
N LEU A 206 64.88 0.23 -45.87
CA LEU A 206 65.87 1.29 -46.08
C LEU A 206 67.27 0.88 -45.58
N GLU A 207 67.37 0.20 -44.44
CA GLU A 207 68.64 -0.33 -43.94
C GLU A 207 69.22 -1.40 -44.88
N ILE A 208 68.39 -2.27 -45.46
CA ILE A 208 68.79 -3.26 -46.47
C ILE A 208 69.26 -2.58 -47.77
N ASP A 209 68.51 -1.60 -48.29
CA ASP A 209 68.87 -0.87 -49.51
C ASP A 209 70.16 -0.04 -49.32
N LEU A 210 70.31 0.65 -48.19
CA LEU A 210 71.53 1.35 -47.83
C LEU A 210 72.72 0.40 -47.69
N ASN A 211 72.55 -0.76 -47.04
CA ASN A 211 73.62 -1.76 -46.93
C ASN A 211 74.00 -2.36 -48.29
N TYR A 212 73.01 -2.63 -49.16
CA TYR A 212 73.27 -3.07 -50.54
C TYR A 212 74.02 -2.00 -51.35
N LYS A 213 73.60 -0.73 -51.27
CA LYS A 213 74.29 0.41 -51.92
C LYS A 213 75.71 0.61 -51.39
N LEU A 214 75.90 0.59 -50.07
CA LEU A 214 77.21 0.67 -49.44
C LEU A 214 78.12 -0.49 -49.86
N LYS A 215 77.60 -1.71 -49.90
CA LYS A 215 78.37 -2.89 -50.35
C LYS A 215 78.70 -2.83 -51.84
N THR A 216 77.80 -2.31 -52.67
CA THR A 216 78.04 -2.07 -54.10
C THR A 216 79.10 -0.98 -54.31
N LEU A 217 79.04 0.11 -53.55
CA LEU A 217 80.05 1.17 -53.56
C LEU A 217 81.40 0.69 -53.02
N GLN A 218 81.42 -0.14 -51.98
CA GLN A 218 82.63 -0.77 -51.46
C GLN A 218 83.23 -1.73 -52.49
N GLN A 219 82.42 -2.55 -53.17
CA GLN A 219 82.90 -3.42 -54.24
C GLN A 219 83.44 -2.62 -55.44
N ARG A 220 82.79 -1.51 -55.82
CA ARG A 220 83.34 -0.58 -56.84
C ARG A 220 84.63 0.06 -56.37
N LEU A 221 84.73 0.48 -55.11
CA LEU A 221 85.95 1.05 -54.55
C LEU A 221 87.08 0.01 -54.46
N GLU A 222 86.77 -1.25 -54.11
CA GLU A 222 87.73 -2.35 -54.13
C GLU A 222 88.13 -2.72 -55.56
N GLN A 223 87.21 -2.65 -56.51
CA GLN A 223 87.50 -2.77 -57.94
C GLN A 223 88.41 -1.63 -58.39
N GLU A 224 88.08 -0.37 -58.14
CA GLU A 224 88.92 0.81 -58.41
C GLU A 224 90.25 0.77 -57.67
N VAL A 225 90.35 0.23 -56.46
CA VAL A 225 91.62 0.04 -55.74
C VAL A 225 92.44 -1.07 -56.38
N ASN A 226 91.81 -2.15 -56.87
CA ASN A 226 92.49 -3.22 -57.61
C ASN A 226 92.88 -2.77 -59.02
N GLU A 227 92.04 -2.00 -59.70
CA GLU A 227 92.31 -1.35 -60.98
C GLU A 227 93.34 -0.22 -60.81
N HIS A 228 93.40 0.47 -59.68
CA HIS A 228 94.52 1.34 -59.29
C HIS A 228 95.76 0.56 -58.86
N LYS A 229 95.66 -0.71 -58.48
CA LYS A 229 96.82 -1.59 -58.27
C LYS A 229 97.39 -2.06 -59.61
N VAL A 230 96.51 -2.43 -60.54
CA VAL A 230 96.81 -2.84 -61.93
C VAL A 230 97.23 -1.65 -62.78
N THR A 231 96.64 -0.46 -62.58
CA THR A 231 97.08 0.78 -63.21
C THR A 231 98.22 1.42 -62.45
N LYS A 232 98.48 1.21 -61.16
CA LYS A 232 99.81 1.53 -60.59
C LYS A 232 100.91 0.63 -61.17
N ALA A 233 100.57 -0.58 -61.62
CA ALA A 233 101.48 -1.42 -62.39
C ALA A 233 101.58 -0.99 -63.88
N ARG A 234 100.51 -0.48 -64.51
CA ARG A 234 100.50 -0.01 -65.91
C ARG A 234 100.90 1.46 -66.11
N LEU A 235 100.71 2.32 -65.10
CA LEU A 235 101.11 3.75 -65.02
C LEU A 235 102.54 3.90 -64.51
N THR A 236 103.37 2.89 -64.80
CA THR A 236 104.72 3.18 -65.30
C THR A 236 104.64 3.73 -66.74
N ASP A 237 103.46 3.74 -67.38
CA ASP A 237 103.20 4.32 -68.71
C ASP A 237 101.86 5.12 -68.77
N LYS A 238 102.02 6.45 -68.70
CA LYS A 238 101.21 7.54 -69.30
C LYS A 238 99.79 7.91 -68.85
N TYR A 239 99.51 9.20 -69.09
CA TYR A 239 98.48 10.08 -68.53
C TYR A 239 97.33 10.39 -69.51
N GLN A 240 96.29 11.09 -68.99
CA GLN A 240 95.20 11.79 -69.72
C GLN A 240 94.08 10.86 -70.26
N SER A 241 92.82 11.30 -70.40
CA SER A 241 92.33 12.68 -70.66
C SER A 241 91.01 13.06 -69.94
N ILE A 242 90.68 14.36 -69.98
CA ILE A 242 89.54 15.00 -69.33
C ILE A 242 88.43 15.24 -70.38
N GLU A 243 87.43 14.37 -70.45
CA GLU A 243 86.25 14.55 -71.33
C GLU A 243 84.91 14.14 -70.67
N GLU A 244 84.93 13.47 -69.51
CA GLU A 244 83.73 12.91 -68.86
C GLU A 244 82.89 13.93 -68.05
N ALA A 245 83.48 15.06 -67.65
CA ALA A 245 82.83 16.04 -66.78
C ALA A 245 81.59 16.74 -67.39
N LYS A 246 81.39 16.66 -68.71
CA LYS A 246 80.25 17.29 -69.40
C LYS A 246 79.00 16.40 -69.51
N SER A 247 79.13 15.07 -69.46
CA SER A 247 77.96 14.16 -69.51
C SER A 247 77.28 14.06 -68.14
N VAL A 248 78.06 14.01 -67.05
CA VAL A 248 77.55 13.95 -65.67
C VAL A 248 76.67 15.16 -65.35
N ALA A 249 77.11 16.37 -65.73
CA ALA A 249 76.35 17.60 -65.50
C ALA A 249 75.00 17.65 -66.25
N MET A 250 74.88 16.98 -67.41
CA MET A 250 73.63 16.90 -68.16
C MET A 250 72.65 15.93 -67.46
N CYS A 251 73.15 14.78 -67.02
CA CYS A 251 72.34 13.76 -66.35
C CYS A 251 71.84 14.23 -64.96
N GLU A 252 72.63 15.04 -64.24
CA GLU A 252 72.19 15.70 -63.01
C GLU A 252 71.06 16.73 -63.23
N MET A 253 71.06 17.44 -64.36
CA MET A 253 70.00 18.38 -64.71
C MET A 253 68.68 17.67 -65.07
N GLU A 254 68.75 16.58 -65.84
CA GLU A 254 67.57 15.76 -66.15
C GLU A 254 66.96 15.17 -64.88
N LYS A 255 67.79 14.66 -63.95
CA LYS A 255 67.35 14.15 -62.65
C LYS A 255 66.63 15.21 -61.80
N LYS A 256 67.14 16.44 -61.76
CA LYS A 256 66.48 17.57 -61.05
C LYS A 256 65.14 17.95 -61.66
N VAL A 257 65.03 17.94 -62.99
CA VAL A 257 63.75 18.22 -63.68
C VAL A 257 62.71 17.14 -63.35
N GLU A 258 63.11 15.88 -63.24
CA GLU A 258 62.20 14.79 -62.88
C GLU A 258 61.80 14.83 -61.39
N GLU A 259 62.74 15.18 -60.50
CA GLU A 259 62.47 15.40 -59.07
C GLU A 259 61.47 16.55 -58.84
N GLU A 260 61.57 17.64 -59.61
CA GLU A 260 60.62 18.77 -59.59
C GLU A 260 59.23 18.42 -60.15
N ARG A 261 59.14 17.61 -61.22
CA ARG A 261 57.85 17.08 -61.69
C ARG A 261 57.19 16.23 -60.61
N ALA A 262 57.92 15.28 -60.04
CA ALA A 262 57.41 14.42 -58.98
C ALA A 262 57.03 15.21 -57.71
N ALA A 263 57.70 16.34 -57.42
CA ALA A 263 57.33 17.24 -56.35
C ALA A 263 56.02 17.99 -56.64
N ARG A 264 55.82 18.46 -57.88
CA ARG A 264 54.58 19.08 -58.34
C ARG A 264 53.40 18.11 -58.29
N ASP A 265 53.56 16.90 -58.84
CA ASP A 265 52.52 15.87 -58.82
C ASP A 265 52.10 15.51 -57.39
N ARG A 266 53.05 15.45 -56.44
CA ARG A 266 52.74 15.26 -55.01
C ARG A 266 51.93 16.43 -54.46
N ALA A 267 52.29 17.67 -54.76
CA ALA A 267 51.57 18.86 -54.30
C ALA A 267 50.15 18.95 -54.88
N GLU A 268 49.97 18.67 -56.17
CA GLU A 268 48.65 18.66 -56.82
C GLU A 268 47.73 17.58 -56.22
N ASN A 269 48.24 16.36 -56.00
CA ASN A 269 47.48 15.31 -55.29
C ASN A 269 47.09 15.73 -53.86
N GLN A 270 47.97 16.47 -53.16
CA GLN A 270 47.72 16.94 -51.81
C GLN A 270 46.63 18.02 -51.76
N ILE A 271 46.58 18.91 -52.76
CA ILE A 271 45.48 19.89 -52.94
C ILE A 271 44.14 19.17 -53.14
N VAL A 272 44.07 18.21 -54.08
CA VAL A 272 42.83 17.44 -54.34
C VAL A 272 42.36 16.65 -53.10
N GLN A 273 43.30 16.14 -52.29
CA GLN A 273 42.96 15.47 -51.03
C GLN A 273 42.36 16.45 -50.00
N VAL A 274 42.88 17.68 -49.91
CA VAL A 274 42.33 18.74 -49.04
C VAL A 274 40.96 19.20 -49.53
N GLU A 275 40.77 19.44 -50.83
CA GLU A 275 39.47 19.80 -51.42
C GLU A 275 38.39 18.75 -51.13
N LYS A 276 38.76 17.46 -51.19
CA LYS A 276 37.88 16.35 -50.80
C LYS A 276 37.55 16.38 -49.30
N GLN A 277 38.51 16.70 -48.43
CA GLN A 277 38.27 16.84 -46.99
C GLN A 277 37.35 18.03 -46.69
N CYS A 278 37.57 19.19 -47.30
CA CYS A 278 36.68 20.35 -47.19
C CYS A 278 35.25 20.01 -47.66
N SER A 279 35.11 19.30 -48.79
CA SER A 279 33.80 18.88 -49.32
C SER A 279 33.04 17.93 -48.39
N MET A 280 33.74 17.06 -47.65
CA MET A 280 33.13 16.20 -46.62
C MET A 280 32.70 17.02 -45.40
N LEU A 281 33.56 17.93 -44.93
CA LEU A 281 33.24 18.82 -43.80
C LEU A 281 32.06 19.75 -44.10
N ASP A 282 31.94 20.26 -45.33
CA ASP A 282 30.77 21.04 -45.79
C ASP A 282 29.47 20.23 -45.78
N PHE A 283 29.53 18.93 -46.08
CA PHE A 283 28.37 18.04 -46.00
C PHE A 283 27.98 17.76 -44.54
N ASP A 284 28.95 17.46 -43.69
CA ASP A 284 28.71 17.23 -42.26
C ASP A 284 28.22 18.49 -41.54
N LEU A 285 28.71 19.66 -41.93
CA LEU A 285 28.23 20.97 -41.47
C LEU A 285 26.77 21.19 -41.87
N LYS A 286 26.40 20.98 -43.15
CA LYS A 286 25.02 21.09 -43.63
C LYS A 286 24.08 20.11 -42.94
N GLN A 287 24.52 18.86 -42.73
CA GLN A 287 23.74 17.87 -41.98
C GLN A 287 23.53 18.29 -40.52
N SER A 288 24.54 18.91 -39.90
CA SER A 288 24.46 19.42 -38.53
C SER A 288 23.55 20.66 -38.42
N GLN A 289 23.59 21.54 -39.41
CA GLN A 289 22.68 22.70 -39.53
C GLN A 289 21.21 22.25 -39.65
N GLN A 290 20.90 21.29 -40.53
CA GLN A 290 19.54 20.74 -40.66
C GLN A 290 19.02 20.09 -39.37
N LYS A 291 19.90 19.42 -38.60
CA LYS A 291 19.54 18.88 -37.27
C LYS A 291 19.25 19.99 -36.26
N LEU A 292 20.02 21.09 -36.28
CA LEU A 292 19.79 22.25 -35.42
C LEU A 292 18.50 23.00 -35.77
N GLU A 293 18.20 23.19 -37.06
CA GLU A 293 16.93 23.76 -37.52
C GLU A 293 15.75 22.92 -37.03
N HIS A 294 15.78 21.60 -37.23
CA HIS A 294 14.71 20.71 -36.79
C HIS A 294 14.50 20.71 -35.26
N LEU A 295 15.59 20.74 -34.49
CA LEU A 295 15.52 20.88 -33.02
C LEU A 295 14.98 22.24 -32.59
N THR A 296 15.25 23.30 -33.35
CA THR A 296 14.73 24.65 -33.10
C THR A 296 13.22 24.70 -33.35
N GLU A 297 12.74 24.18 -34.48
CA GLU A 297 11.29 24.03 -34.75
C GLU A 297 10.58 23.15 -33.72
N GLN A 298 11.24 22.10 -33.23
CA GLN A 298 10.68 21.26 -32.17
C GLN A 298 10.60 22.02 -30.84
N LYS A 299 11.63 22.81 -30.51
CA LYS A 299 11.65 23.68 -29.32
C LYS A 299 10.53 24.73 -29.38
N GLU A 300 10.37 25.44 -30.50
CA GLU A 300 9.34 26.48 -30.66
C GLU A 300 7.92 25.91 -30.50
N ARG A 301 7.64 24.74 -31.09
CA ARG A 301 6.36 24.04 -30.91
C ARG A 301 6.08 23.68 -29.44
N LEU A 302 7.09 23.20 -28.71
CA LEU A 302 6.96 22.89 -27.29
C LEU A 302 6.80 24.16 -26.43
N GLU A 303 7.46 25.26 -26.78
CA GLU A 303 7.27 26.56 -26.10
C GLU A 303 5.84 27.08 -26.29
N ASP A 304 5.24 26.93 -27.48
CA ASP A 304 3.85 27.31 -27.74
C ASP A 304 2.83 26.37 -27.07
N GLU A 305 3.12 25.07 -26.98
CA GLU A 305 2.31 24.12 -26.20
C GLU A 305 2.32 24.49 -24.70
N VAL A 306 3.50 24.82 -24.14
CA VAL A 306 3.64 25.28 -22.75
C VAL A 306 2.88 26.59 -22.50
N LYS A 307 2.93 27.57 -23.43
CA LYS A 307 2.14 28.81 -23.33
C LYS A 307 0.63 28.51 -23.28
N ASN A 308 0.15 27.62 -24.16
CA ASN A 308 -1.26 27.24 -24.21
C ASN A 308 -1.72 26.51 -22.94
N LEU A 309 -0.92 25.57 -22.42
CA LEU A 309 -1.21 24.87 -21.17
C LEU A 309 -1.20 25.82 -19.96
N THR A 310 -0.29 26.80 -19.94
CA THR A 310 -0.23 27.84 -18.90
C THR A 310 -1.51 28.70 -18.91
N LEU A 311 -1.97 29.12 -20.09
CA LEU A 311 -3.21 29.88 -20.25
C LEU A 311 -4.45 29.08 -19.80
N GLN A 312 -4.51 27.78 -20.12
CA GLN A 312 -5.58 26.91 -19.63
C GLN A 312 -5.57 26.79 -18.10
N LEU A 313 -4.39 26.66 -17.49
CA LEU A 313 -4.24 26.60 -16.03
C LEU A 313 -4.70 27.89 -15.34
N GLU A 314 -4.39 29.07 -15.89
CA GLU A 314 -4.91 30.35 -15.39
C GLU A 314 -6.43 30.44 -15.51
N GLN A 315 -7.02 29.98 -16.63
CA GLN A 315 -8.47 29.97 -16.83
C GLN A 315 -9.19 29.06 -15.81
N GLU A 316 -8.70 27.83 -15.59
CA GLU A 316 -9.28 26.94 -14.58
C GLU A 316 -9.06 27.45 -13.14
N THR A 317 -7.92 28.09 -12.87
CA THR A 317 -7.67 28.74 -11.56
C THR A 317 -8.67 29.87 -11.29
N ASN A 318 -8.97 30.69 -12.30
CA ASN A 318 -9.96 31.77 -12.21
C ASN A 318 -11.39 31.23 -12.07
N LYS A 319 -11.77 30.19 -12.82
CA LYS A 319 -13.08 29.51 -12.65
C LYS A 319 -13.24 28.97 -11.23
N ARG A 320 -12.21 28.29 -10.70
CA ARG A 320 -12.20 27.76 -9.33
C ARG A 320 -12.36 28.87 -8.29
N LEU A 321 -11.73 30.02 -8.49
CA LEU A 321 -11.86 31.19 -7.60
C LEU A 321 -13.29 31.76 -7.62
N MET A 322 -13.91 31.88 -8.79
CA MET A 322 -15.31 32.32 -8.92
C MET A 322 -16.26 31.38 -8.20
N THR A 323 -16.19 30.06 -8.45
CA THR A 323 -17.02 29.06 -7.77
C THR A 323 -16.78 29.02 -6.25
N GLN A 324 -15.56 29.27 -5.79
CA GLN A 324 -15.28 29.36 -4.35
C GLN A 324 -15.95 30.59 -3.70
N ASN A 325 -16.03 31.71 -4.41
CA ASN A 325 -16.70 32.92 -3.92
C ASN A 325 -18.23 32.78 -3.93
N GLU A 326 -18.79 32.10 -4.93
CA GLU A 326 -20.21 31.72 -4.97
C GLU A 326 -20.57 30.81 -3.79
N LEU A 327 -19.78 29.76 -3.52
CA LEU A 327 -19.97 28.86 -2.39
C LEU A 327 -19.89 29.59 -1.02
N LYS A 328 -18.97 30.54 -0.85
CA LYS A 328 -18.91 31.39 0.36
C LYS A 328 -20.17 32.24 0.53
N THR A 329 -20.73 32.73 -0.57
CA THR A 329 -21.96 33.54 -0.56
C THR A 329 -23.16 32.68 -0.17
N GLN A 330 -23.29 31.48 -0.76
CA GLN A 330 -24.32 30.50 -0.41
C GLN A 330 -24.23 30.02 1.04
N ALA A 331 -23.00 29.82 1.57
CA ALA A 331 -22.80 29.46 2.97
C ALA A 331 -23.29 30.57 3.92
N PHE A 332 -23.02 31.84 3.61
CA PHE A 332 -23.52 32.98 4.38
C PHE A 332 -25.05 33.09 4.32
N GLU A 333 -25.66 32.86 3.16
CA GLU A 333 -27.12 32.81 3.03
C GLU A 333 -27.74 31.67 3.84
N ALA A 334 -27.13 30.48 3.84
CA ALA A 334 -27.57 29.34 4.63
C ALA A 334 -27.49 29.60 6.15
N ASP A 335 -26.43 30.24 6.64
CA ASP A 335 -26.32 30.64 8.05
C ASP A 335 -27.37 31.70 8.44
N ASN A 336 -27.68 32.66 7.56
CA ASN A 336 -28.77 33.62 7.75
C ASN A 336 -30.13 32.93 7.83
N LEU A 337 -30.42 31.98 6.93
CA LEU A 337 -31.66 31.20 6.94
C LEU A 337 -31.78 30.35 8.21
N LYS A 338 -30.67 29.74 8.67
CA LYS A 338 -30.60 28.98 9.94
C LYS A 338 -30.80 29.88 11.16
N GLY A 339 -30.41 31.16 11.09
CA GLY A 339 -30.75 32.18 12.08
C GLY A 339 -32.25 32.46 12.12
N SER A 340 -32.86 32.69 10.95
CA SER A 340 -34.31 32.91 10.81
C SER A 340 -35.14 31.71 11.29
N GLU A 341 -34.71 30.49 10.95
CA GLU A 341 -35.36 29.24 11.38
C GLU A 341 -35.39 29.11 12.92
N LYS A 342 -34.28 29.45 13.60
CA LYS A 342 -34.22 29.48 15.08
C LYS A 342 -35.17 30.50 15.67
N GLN A 343 -35.27 31.69 15.06
CA GLN A 343 -36.19 32.74 15.50
C GLN A 343 -37.65 32.30 15.37
N LEU A 344 -38.04 31.72 14.23
CA LEU A 344 -39.39 31.18 14.00
C LEU A 344 -39.71 30.01 14.95
N LYS A 345 -38.75 29.12 15.23
CA LYS A 345 -38.90 28.05 16.23
C LYS A 345 -39.16 28.61 17.64
N GLN A 346 -38.49 29.69 18.01
CA GLN A 346 -38.73 30.37 19.29
C GLN A 346 -40.13 31.00 19.34
N GLU A 347 -40.56 31.64 18.25
CA GLU A 347 -41.88 32.26 18.13
C GLU A 347 -43.03 31.24 18.21
N ILE A 348 -42.90 30.09 17.53
CA ILE A 348 -43.82 28.95 17.63
C ILE A 348 -43.94 28.46 19.09
N ASN A 349 -42.83 28.32 19.81
CA ASN A 349 -42.85 27.86 21.20
C ASN A 349 -43.60 28.86 22.12
N THR A 350 -43.41 30.17 21.92
CA THR A 350 -44.20 31.18 22.66
C THR A 350 -45.70 31.13 22.34
N LEU A 351 -46.08 30.87 21.08
CA LEU A 351 -47.48 30.72 20.69
C LEU A 351 -48.13 29.44 21.25
N LEU A 352 -47.38 28.34 21.34
CA LEU A 352 -47.84 27.09 21.94
C LEU A 352 -48.12 27.23 23.44
N GLU A 353 -47.28 27.95 24.19
CA GLU A 353 -47.52 28.19 25.62
C GLU A 353 -48.70 29.16 25.83
N ALA A 354 -48.84 30.20 24.99
CA ALA A 354 -50.01 31.07 25.01
C ALA A 354 -51.33 30.31 24.75
N LYS A 355 -51.33 29.37 23.79
CA LYS A 355 -52.47 28.47 23.54
C LYS A 355 -52.81 27.64 24.79
N ARG A 356 -51.81 27.05 25.45
CA ARG A 356 -51.98 26.21 26.65
C ARG A 356 -52.65 26.95 27.80
N LEU A 357 -52.31 28.23 28.00
CA LEU A 357 -52.93 29.10 28.99
C LEU A 357 -54.41 29.38 28.67
N LEU A 358 -54.74 29.64 27.40
CA LEU A 358 -56.12 29.85 26.95
C LEU A 358 -57.00 28.59 27.10
N GLU A 359 -56.48 27.41 26.81
CA GLU A 359 -57.19 26.14 27.02
C GLU A 359 -57.51 25.88 28.50
N PHE A 360 -56.63 26.30 29.41
CA PHE A 360 -56.85 26.22 30.86
C PHE A 360 -57.98 27.17 31.33
N GLU A 361 -58.02 28.40 30.81
CA GLU A 361 -59.14 29.32 31.07
C GLU A 361 -60.48 28.81 30.53
N LEU A 362 -60.48 28.21 29.34
CA LEU A 362 -61.70 27.72 28.71
C LEU A 362 -62.35 26.60 29.54
N LYS A 363 -61.54 25.64 30.03
CA LYS A 363 -62.00 24.57 30.94
C LYS A 363 -62.65 25.12 32.22
N ARG A 364 -62.14 26.22 32.79
CA ARG A 364 -62.76 26.91 33.95
C ARG A 364 -64.11 27.59 33.64
N ARG A 365 -64.41 27.89 32.38
CA ARG A 365 -65.70 28.49 31.97
C ARG A 365 -66.77 27.43 31.69
N VAL A 366 -66.40 26.26 31.18
CA VAL A 366 -67.34 25.15 30.92
C VAL A 366 -67.95 24.64 32.24
N LEU A 367 -67.13 24.44 33.28
CA LEU A 367 -67.55 23.94 34.60
C LEU A 367 -68.60 24.81 35.35
N ARG A 368 -68.99 25.98 34.81
CA ARG A 368 -70.00 26.87 35.42
C ARG A 368 -71.39 26.82 34.77
N LYS A 369 -71.60 26.09 33.66
CA LYS A 369 -72.82 26.23 32.85
C LYS A 369 -73.86 25.11 32.98
N ASP A 370 -73.54 23.98 33.59
CA ASP A 370 -74.37 22.76 33.53
C ASP A 370 -75.50 22.67 34.58
N LEU A 371 -76.05 23.81 35.03
CA LEU A 371 -76.95 23.88 36.19
C LEU A 371 -78.35 24.48 35.91
N ASN A 372 -78.81 24.51 34.65
CA ASN A 372 -80.14 25.07 34.36
C ASN A 372 -80.89 24.44 33.16
N TYR A 373 -82.21 24.38 33.31
CA TYR A 373 -83.26 23.97 32.34
C TYR A 373 -83.48 22.48 32.01
N ASN A 374 -84.33 21.89 32.85
CA ASN A 374 -85.28 20.82 32.53
C ASN A 374 -86.71 21.42 32.77
N PHE A 375 -87.88 20.88 32.41
CA PHE A 375 -88.32 19.58 31.85
C PHE A 375 -89.76 19.76 31.27
N PHE A 376 -89.98 20.14 29.99
CA PHE A 376 -91.40 20.29 29.49
C PHE A 376 -91.68 20.19 27.98
N LEU A 377 -90.92 19.44 27.18
CA LEU A 377 -91.16 19.43 25.72
C LEU A 377 -90.83 18.09 25.03
N ILE A 378 -90.81 17.00 25.82
CA ILE A 378 -90.05 15.79 25.50
C ILE A 378 -90.62 14.99 24.33
N LEU A 379 -91.93 14.76 24.20
CA LEU A 379 -92.43 13.75 23.25
C LEU A 379 -92.31 14.12 21.75
N PRO A 380 -92.68 15.34 21.29
CA PRO A 380 -92.48 15.73 19.88
C PRO A 380 -91.02 16.01 19.56
N LEU A 381 -90.28 16.63 20.50
CA LEU A 381 -88.85 16.83 20.33
C LEU A 381 -88.07 15.53 20.34
N GLN A 382 -88.48 14.47 21.04
CA GLN A 382 -87.75 13.20 21.03
C GLN A 382 -87.73 12.55 19.64
N THR A 383 -88.72 12.83 18.78
CA THR A 383 -88.72 12.40 17.38
C THR A 383 -87.84 13.30 16.51
N LEU A 384 -87.97 14.63 16.63
CA LEU A 384 -87.10 15.58 15.91
C LEU A 384 -85.63 15.46 16.33
N TYR A 385 -85.32 15.36 17.61
CA TYR A 385 -83.99 15.02 18.14
C TYR A 385 -83.54 13.64 17.68
N LYS A 386 -84.40 12.63 17.52
CA LYS A 386 -83.96 11.33 16.96
C LYS A 386 -83.52 11.47 15.50
N THR A 387 -84.27 12.21 14.69
CA THR A 387 -83.90 12.49 13.29
C THR A 387 -82.65 13.36 13.24
N GLN A 388 -82.60 14.46 13.97
CA GLN A 388 -81.47 15.38 14.03
C GLN A 388 -80.21 14.73 14.64
N VAL A 389 -80.33 13.83 15.63
CA VAL A 389 -79.20 13.02 16.12
C VAL A 389 -78.77 11.97 15.10
N LYS A 390 -79.66 11.47 14.23
CA LYS A 390 -79.29 10.58 13.13
C LYS A 390 -78.55 11.34 12.03
N GLU A 391 -79.08 12.49 11.60
CA GLU A 391 -78.43 13.39 10.64
C GLU A 391 -77.09 13.90 11.15
N LEU A 392 -77.01 14.38 12.40
CA LEU A 392 -75.74 14.78 13.01
C LEU A 392 -74.78 13.60 13.20
N LYS A 393 -75.27 12.37 13.41
CA LYS A 393 -74.40 11.18 13.43
C LYS A 393 -73.87 10.86 12.04
N GLU A 394 -74.71 10.91 11.01
CA GLU A 394 -74.31 10.70 9.62
C GLU A 394 -73.31 11.78 9.17
N GLU A 395 -73.53 13.05 9.52
CA GLU A 395 -72.60 14.16 9.27
C GLU A 395 -71.29 14.02 10.05
N ILE A 396 -71.34 13.63 11.34
CA ILE A 396 -70.13 13.35 12.15
C ILE A 396 -69.37 12.16 11.56
N GLU A 397 -70.05 11.12 11.09
CA GLU A 397 -69.44 9.90 10.56
C GLU A 397 -68.86 10.11 9.16
N GLU A 398 -69.51 10.94 8.33
CA GLU A 398 -68.97 11.40 7.05
C GLU A 398 -67.76 12.34 7.26
N LYS A 399 -67.85 13.30 8.18
CA LYS A 399 -66.68 14.13 8.56
C LYS A 399 -65.56 13.30 9.17
N ASN A 400 -65.85 12.26 9.96
CA ASN A 400 -64.82 11.34 10.43
C ASN A 400 -64.15 10.62 9.24
N LYS A 401 -64.92 10.13 8.26
CA LYS A 401 -64.37 9.49 7.05
C LYS A 401 -63.57 10.46 6.16
N GLU A 402 -63.92 11.73 6.10
CA GLU A 402 -63.10 12.74 5.42
C GLU A 402 -61.83 13.08 6.22
N THR A 403 -61.96 13.27 7.54
CA THR A 403 -60.82 13.55 8.43
C THR A 403 -59.83 12.39 8.42
N GLN A 404 -60.31 11.14 8.43
CA GLN A 404 -59.49 9.94 8.33
C GLN A 404 -58.74 9.86 6.99
N ARG A 405 -59.40 10.22 5.87
CA ARG A 405 -58.74 10.32 4.56
C ARG A 405 -57.64 11.39 4.55
N LYS A 406 -57.92 12.60 5.07
CA LYS A 406 -56.91 13.66 5.22
C LYS A 406 -55.75 13.26 6.13
N ILE A 407 -56.00 12.55 7.22
CA ILE A 407 -54.96 12.00 8.09
C ILE A 407 -54.08 11.01 7.31
N GLN A 408 -54.69 10.13 6.51
CA GLN A 408 -53.95 9.14 5.71
C GLN A 408 -53.17 9.78 4.54
N GLU A 409 -53.73 10.78 3.87
CA GLU A 409 -53.04 11.60 2.86
C GLU A 409 -51.82 12.31 3.48
N LEU A 410 -51.99 12.97 4.63
CA LEU A 410 -50.89 13.62 5.36
C LEU A 410 -49.84 12.63 5.89
N GLN A 411 -50.22 11.39 6.21
CA GLN A 411 -49.27 10.33 6.55
C GLN A 411 -48.46 9.89 5.33
N ASN A 412 -49.10 9.69 4.18
CA ASN A 412 -48.40 9.34 2.93
C ASN A 412 -47.45 10.46 2.48
N GLU A 413 -47.88 11.73 2.60
CA GLU A 413 -47.01 12.89 2.32
C GLU A 413 -45.84 12.95 3.29
N LYS A 414 -46.07 12.74 4.59
CA LYS A 414 -45.00 12.67 5.61
C LYS A 414 -44.00 11.56 5.31
N GLU A 415 -44.46 10.36 4.94
CA GLU A 415 -43.59 9.23 4.59
C GLU A 415 -42.79 9.52 3.30
N THR A 416 -43.40 10.18 2.32
CA THR A 416 -42.73 10.61 1.08
C THR A 416 -41.65 11.67 1.37
N ILE A 417 -41.95 12.65 2.22
CA ILE A 417 -40.98 13.69 2.63
C ILE A 417 -39.85 13.09 3.46
N ALA A 418 -40.14 12.13 4.35
CA ALA A 418 -39.11 11.41 5.10
C ALA A 418 -38.16 10.64 4.18
N ALA A 419 -38.68 9.89 3.21
CA ALA A 419 -37.84 9.18 2.23
C ALA A 419 -37.00 10.14 1.35
N GLN A 420 -37.51 11.33 1.03
CA GLN A 420 -36.72 12.36 0.35
C GLN A 420 -35.64 12.97 1.24
N LEU A 421 -35.89 13.10 2.55
CA LEU A 421 -34.93 13.59 3.52
C LEU A 421 -33.77 12.58 3.70
N ASP A 422 -34.08 11.30 3.90
CA ASP A 422 -33.08 10.23 4.02
C ASP A 422 -32.19 10.14 2.76
N LEU A 423 -32.78 10.32 1.57
CA LEU A 423 -32.06 10.35 0.30
C LEU A 423 -31.18 11.60 0.15
N ALA A 424 -31.61 12.75 0.70
CA ALA A 424 -30.82 13.97 0.71
C ALA A 424 -29.67 13.91 1.73
N GLU A 425 -29.90 13.29 2.90
CA GLU A 425 -28.91 13.09 3.95
C GLU A 425 -27.81 12.13 3.48
N THR A 426 -28.16 10.94 3.00
CA THR A 426 -27.19 9.98 2.42
C THR A 426 -26.41 10.57 1.24
N LYS A 427 -27.03 11.42 0.42
CA LYS A 427 -26.33 12.15 -0.65
C LYS A 427 -25.35 13.18 -0.08
N ALA A 428 -25.75 13.97 0.92
CA ALA A 428 -24.88 14.95 1.58
C ALA A 428 -23.69 14.28 2.29
N GLU A 429 -23.90 13.15 2.96
CA GLU A 429 -22.84 12.33 3.54
C GLU A 429 -21.85 11.84 2.48
N SER A 430 -22.36 11.34 1.35
CA SER A 430 -21.51 10.88 0.24
C SER A 430 -20.68 12.01 -0.39
N GLU A 431 -21.23 13.22 -0.47
CA GLU A 431 -20.54 14.40 -0.99
C GLU A 431 -19.52 14.93 0.03
N GLN A 432 -19.83 14.91 1.33
CA GLN A 432 -18.90 15.27 2.39
C GLN A 432 -17.71 14.31 2.45
N LEU A 433 -17.93 13.00 2.28
CA LEU A 433 -16.86 12.00 2.15
C LEU A 433 -15.99 12.28 0.92
N ALA A 434 -16.60 12.54 -0.24
CA ALA A 434 -15.87 12.84 -1.47
C ALA A 434 -15.03 14.14 -1.36
N ARG A 435 -15.56 15.18 -0.71
CA ARG A 435 -14.81 16.41 -0.41
C ARG A 435 -13.65 16.15 0.54
N GLY A 436 -13.85 15.39 1.61
CA GLY A 436 -12.79 15.02 2.56
C GLY A 436 -11.61 14.31 1.87
N LEU A 437 -11.90 13.34 1.01
CA LEU A 437 -10.87 12.63 0.22
C LEU A 437 -10.10 13.56 -0.74
N LEU A 438 -10.78 14.54 -1.34
CA LEU A 438 -10.13 15.52 -2.23
C LEU A 438 -9.29 16.55 -1.44
N GLU A 439 -9.74 16.97 -0.25
CA GLU A 439 -8.98 17.85 0.64
C GLU A 439 -7.73 17.16 1.19
N GLU A 440 -7.83 15.88 1.55
CA GLU A 440 -6.71 15.04 1.98
C GLU A 440 -5.66 14.88 0.86
N GLN A 441 -6.08 14.50 -0.35
CA GLN A 441 -5.18 14.42 -1.52
C GLN A 441 -4.53 15.76 -1.86
N TYR A 442 -5.26 16.87 -1.75
CA TYR A 442 -4.70 18.21 -1.98
C TYR A 442 -3.66 18.59 -0.91
N PHE A 443 -3.90 18.20 0.36
CA PHE A 443 -2.96 18.39 1.44
C PHE A 443 -1.68 17.56 1.24
N GLU A 444 -1.80 16.29 0.85
CA GLU A 444 -0.66 15.42 0.50
C GLU A 444 0.17 16.00 -0.64
N LEU A 445 -0.46 16.39 -1.76
CA LEU A 445 0.20 17.05 -2.89
C LEU A 445 0.93 18.35 -2.48
N THR A 446 0.32 19.13 -1.59
CA THR A 446 0.91 20.38 -1.06
C THR A 446 2.11 20.09 -0.13
N GLN A 447 2.04 19.01 0.66
CA GLN A 447 3.16 18.50 1.46
C GLN A 447 4.32 18.07 0.57
N GLU A 448 4.05 17.26 -0.46
CA GLU A 448 5.10 16.70 -1.32
C GLU A 448 5.75 17.78 -2.19
N SER A 449 4.97 18.73 -2.70
CA SER A 449 5.51 19.93 -3.38
C SER A 449 6.47 20.71 -2.48
N LYS A 450 6.15 20.88 -1.18
CA LYS A 450 7.04 21.55 -0.22
C LYS A 450 8.33 20.75 0.06
N LYS A 451 8.24 19.42 0.18
CA LYS A 451 9.42 18.55 0.35
C LYS A 451 10.32 18.56 -0.89
N ALA A 452 9.74 18.38 -2.08
CA ALA A 452 10.48 18.46 -3.34
C ALA A 452 11.18 19.83 -3.50
N ALA A 453 10.50 20.93 -3.16
CA ALA A 453 11.09 22.26 -3.16
C ALA A 453 12.22 22.43 -2.11
N SER A 454 12.19 21.75 -0.96
CA SER A 454 13.31 21.75 -0.02
C SER A 454 14.48 20.89 -0.49
N ARG A 455 14.22 19.70 -1.07
CA ARG A 455 15.26 18.83 -1.64
C ARG A 455 16.00 19.55 -2.77
N ASN A 456 15.28 20.19 -3.69
CA ASN A 456 15.87 20.96 -4.79
C ASN A 456 16.72 22.14 -4.27
N ARG A 457 16.26 22.89 -3.25
CA ARG A 457 17.09 23.94 -2.61
C ARG A 457 18.36 23.39 -1.98
N GLN A 458 18.31 22.22 -1.34
CA GLN A 458 19.49 21.57 -0.78
C GLN A 458 20.44 21.11 -1.90
N GLU A 459 19.92 20.48 -2.95
CA GLU A 459 20.72 20.00 -4.09
C GLU A 459 21.39 21.14 -4.86
N ILE A 460 20.72 22.29 -5.02
CA ILE A 460 21.34 23.52 -5.55
C ILE A 460 22.47 23.98 -4.63
N THR A 461 22.24 24.05 -3.31
CA THR A 461 23.27 24.46 -2.33
C THR A 461 24.48 23.51 -2.35
N ASP A 462 24.25 22.20 -2.47
CA ASP A 462 25.31 21.19 -2.53
C ASP A 462 26.09 21.26 -3.86
N LYS A 463 25.40 21.56 -4.98
CA LYS A 463 26.04 21.83 -6.28
C LYS A 463 26.89 23.09 -6.22
N ASP A 464 26.39 24.19 -5.66
CA ASP A 464 27.16 25.43 -5.48
C ASP A 464 28.40 25.19 -4.62
N ASN A 465 28.27 24.45 -3.52
CA ASN A 465 29.40 24.02 -2.67
C ASN A 465 30.40 23.09 -3.39
N ILE A 466 29.99 22.36 -4.42
CA ILE A 466 30.90 21.58 -5.28
C ILE A 466 31.57 22.50 -6.30
N VAL A 467 30.82 23.41 -6.92
CA VAL A 467 31.35 24.39 -7.89
C VAL A 467 32.42 25.26 -7.25
N SER A 468 32.17 25.88 -6.09
CA SER A 468 33.19 26.71 -5.42
C SER A 468 34.46 25.94 -5.05
N ARG A 469 34.34 24.67 -4.63
CA ARG A 469 35.52 23.82 -4.39
C ARG A 469 36.26 23.49 -5.69
N LEU A 470 35.56 23.25 -6.80
CA LEU A 470 36.18 23.05 -8.10
C LEU A 470 36.88 24.33 -8.59
N GLU A 471 36.26 25.50 -8.41
CA GLU A 471 36.86 26.80 -8.70
C GLU A 471 38.12 27.05 -7.86
N GLU A 472 38.10 26.79 -6.56
CA GLU A 472 39.28 26.83 -5.69
C GLU A 472 40.39 25.91 -6.19
N THR A 473 40.08 24.65 -6.52
CA THR A 473 41.09 23.71 -7.05
C THR A 473 41.64 24.14 -8.40
N ASN A 474 40.81 24.70 -9.29
CA ASN A 474 41.21 25.18 -10.60
C ASN A 474 42.10 26.43 -10.49
N ASN A 475 41.77 27.35 -9.56
CA ASN A 475 42.60 28.50 -9.24
C ASN A 475 43.97 28.07 -8.68
N THR A 476 44.01 27.09 -7.76
CA THR A 476 45.29 26.57 -7.25
C THR A 476 46.12 25.89 -8.33
N LEU A 477 45.51 25.05 -9.18
CA LEU A 477 46.21 24.40 -10.30
C LEU A 477 46.72 25.42 -11.33
N THR A 478 45.98 26.51 -11.57
CA THR A 478 46.40 27.61 -12.43
C THR A 478 47.64 28.31 -11.85
N ASN A 479 47.62 28.63 -10.55
CA ASN A 479 48.77 29.21 -9.85
C ASN A 479 50.00 28.27 -9.87
N ASP A 480 49.80 26.96 -9.70
CA ASP A 480 50.88 25.97 -9.76
C ASP A 480 51.46 25.84 -11.17
N VAL A 481 50.62 25.90 -12.21
CA VAL A 481 51.08 25.94 -13.62
C VAL A 481 51.86 27.21 -13.90
N GLU A 482 51.40 28.38 -13.45
CA GLU A 482 52.16 29.64 -13.58
C GLU A 482 53.51 29.57 -12.85
N PHE A 483 53.55 29.02 -11.63
CA PHE A 483 54.77 28.81 -10.87
C PHE A 483 55.75 27.88 -11.58
N LEU A 484 55.30 26.71 -12.03
CA LEU A 484 56.13 25.75 -12.77
C LEU A 484 56.60 26.30 -14.12
N THR A 485 55.79 27.12 -14.79
CA THR A 485 56.18 27.79 -16.04
C THR A 485 57.30 28.80 -15.78
N LYS A 486 57.22 29.54 -14.67
CA LYS A 486 58.27 30.46 -14.23
C LYS A 486 59.56 29.72 -13.83
N GLU A 487 59.46 28.63 -13.06
CA GLU A 487 60.63 27.81 -12.69
C GLU A 487 61.31 27.20 -13.92
N ASN A 488 60.55 26.70 -14.90
CA ASN A 488 61.09 26.25 -16.18
C ASN A 488 61.81 27.37 -16.94
N ALA A 489 61.25 28.59 -16.98
CA ALA A 489 61.91 29.73 -17.61
C ALA A 489 63.25 30.07 -16.93
N GLU A 490 63.29 30.07 -15.59
CA GLU A 490 64.53 30.28 -14.82
C GLU A 490 65.55 29.15 -15.02
N LEU A 491 65.12 27.90 -15.19
CA LEU A 491 65.98 26.75 -15.50
C LEU A 491 66.53 26.82 -16.92
N ILE A 492 65.72 27.20 -17.91
CA ILE A 492 66.14 27.44 -19.29
C ILE A 492 67.20 28.56 -19.33
N GLU A 493 66.98 29.66 -18.59
CA GLU A 493 67.94 30.75 -18.51
C GLU A 493 69.26 30.33 -17.84
N LYS A 494 69.21 29.50 -16.79
CA LYS A 494 70.40 28.90 -16.15
C LYS A 494 71.16 27.97 -17.10
N ASN A 495 70.46 27.09 -17.83
CA ASN A 495 71.09 26.22 -18.82
C ASN A 495 71.75 27.03 -19.93
N LYS A 496 71.06 28.04 -20.47
CA LYS A 496 71.62 28.95 -21.49
C LYS A 496 72.88 29.68 -21.00
N LYS A 497 72.87 30.19 -19.76
CA LYS A 497 74.06 30.80 -19.12
C LYS A 497 75.19 29.79 -18.90
N GLN A 498 74.88 28.52 -18.63
CA GLN A 498 75.87 27.47 -18.48
C GLN A 498 76.45 27.03 -19.84
N GLU A 499 75.64 26.96 -20.89
CA GLU A 499 76.07 26.72 -22.28
C GLU A 499 76.93 27.87 -22.80
N GLU A 500 76.52 29.13 -22.59
CA GLU A 500 77.32 30.33 -22.92
C GLU A 500 78.65 30.35 -22.14
N GLY A 501 78.64 29.94 -20.87
CA GLY A 501 79.85 29.77 -20.06
C GLY A 501 80.79 28.67 -20.57
N MET A 502 80.23 27.54 -21.02
CA MET A 502 80.99 26.44 -21.63
C MET A 502 81.55 26.83 -23.00
N ALA A 503 80.78 27.52 -23.84
CA ALA A 503 81.23 28.05 -25.13
C ALA A 503 82.33 29.10 -24.93
N CYS A 504 82.21 30.00 -23.95
CA CYS A 504 83.26 30.95 -23.61
C CYS A 504 84.53 30.27 -23.06
N PHE A 505 84.37 29.17 -22.31
CA PHE A 505 85.50 28.33 -21.88
C PHE A 505 86.17 27.60 -23.06
N GLU A 506 85.40 27.10 -24.04
CA GLU A 506 85.96 26.56 -25.27
C GLU A 506 86.65 27.63 -26.11
N GLU A 507 86.08 28.83 -26.28
CA GLU A 507 86.73 29.92 -27.02
C GLU A 507 88.01 30.41 -26.33
N THR A 508 88.02 30.56 -25.00
CA THR A 508 89.24 30.93 -24.26
C THR A 508 90.27 29.79 -24.25
N SER A 509 89.84 28.53 -24.16
CA SER A 509 90.69 27.34 -24.31
C SER A 509 91.32 27.26 -25.71
N VAL A 510 90.52 27.46 -26.77
CA VAL A 510 90.97 27.50 -28.17
C VAL A 510 91.88 28.71 -28.41
N PHE A 511 91.59 29.88 -27.82
CA PHE A 511 92.45 31.06 -27.90
C PHE A 511 93.81 30.83 -27.21
N PHE A 512 93.82 30.24 -26.01
CA PHE A 512 95.05 29.83 -25.31
C PHE A 512 95.82 28.79 -26.12
N THR A 513 95.14 27.77 -26.64
CA THR A 513 95.76 26.71 -27.45
C THR A 513 96.34 27.28 -28.74
N LYS A 514 95.64 28.21 -29.40
CA LYS A 514 96.06 28.86 -30.64
C LYS A 514 97.24 29.81 -30.43
N THR A 515 97.24 30.62 -29.36
CA THR A 515 98.41 31.45 -29.00
C THR A 515 99.60 30.61 -28.53
N TYR A 516 99.37 29.53 -27.78
CA TYR A 516 100.40 28.58 -27.37
C TYR A 516 101.05 27.90 -28.59
N VAL A 517 100.24 27.35 -29.52
CA VAL A 517 100.70 26.73 -30.78
C VAL A 517 101.41 27.74 -31.71
N TYR A 518 100.92 28.97 -31.83
CA TYR A 518 101.59 30.01 -32.63
C TYR A 518 102.94 30.41 -32.02
N SER A 519 103.04 30.46 -30.68
CA SER A 519 104.30 30.68 -29.97
C SER A 519 105.26 29.48 -30.08
N ILE A 520 104.74 28.25 -30.11
CA ILE A 520 105.50 27.02 -30.29
C ILE A 520 106.03 26.93 -31.71
N SER A 521 105.24 27.22 -32.75
CA SER A 521 105.72 27.17 -34.14
C SER A 521 106.85 28.18 -34.38
N ARG A 522 106.71 29.40 -33.85
CA ARG A 522 107.73 30.45 -33.92
C ARG A 522 109.00 30.15 -33.09
N LYS A 523 108.90 29.33 -32.04
CA LYS A 523 110.06 28.83 -31.27
C LYS A 523 110.66 27.55 -31.85
N SER A 524 109.86 26.66 -32.44
CA SER A 524 110.27 25.37 -32.99
C SER A 524 111.33 25.52 -34.09
N CYS A 525 111.17 26.52 -34.96
CA CYS A 525 112.16 26.88 -35.99
C CYS A 525 113.52 27.33 -35.40
N ALA A 526 113.54 27.84 -34.15
CA ALA A 526 114.77 28.19 -33.43
C ALA A 526 115.29 27.05 -32.51
N PHE A 527 114.41 26.14 -32.06
CA PHE A 527 114.74 25.09 -31.09
C PHE A 527 115.21 23.77 -31.72
N PHE A 528 115.00 23.53 -33.02
CA PHE A 528 115.57 22.36 -33.72
C PHE A 528 117.12 22.32 -33.65
N VAL A 529 117.77 23.48 -33.53
CA VAL A 529 119.23 23.61 -33.32
C VAL A 529 119.64 23.38 -31.86
N GLN A 530 118.72 23.49 -30.91
CA GLN A 530 118.98 23.38 -29.46
C GLN A 530 118.58 22.02 -28.86
N ALA A 531 117.73 21.26 -29.56
CA ALA A 531 117.24 19.94 -29.13
C ALA A 531 118.33 18.87 -28.97
N VAL A 532 119.44 18.98 -29.71
CA VAL A 532 120.58 18.04 -29.62
C VAL A 532 121.32 18.15 -28.28
N ASN A 533 121.36 19.32 -27.65
CA ASN A 533 122.13 19.58 -26.42
C ASN A 533 121.31 19.52 -25.11
N LYS A 534 119.98 19.30 -25.17
CA LYS A 534 119.11 19.22 -23.98
C LYS A 534 118.64 17.81 -23.62
N LEU A 535 118.82 16.85 -24.54
CA LEU A 535 118.54 15.42 -24.33
C LEU A 535 119.47 14.74 -23.30
N ALA A 536 120.56 15.40 -22.91
CA ALA A 536 121.57 14.86 -21.99
C ALA A 536 121.40 15.27 -20.50
N GLU A 537 120.48 16.17 -20.16
CA GLU A 537 120.52 16.83 -18.83
C GLU A 537 119.46 16.33 -17.82
N ILE A 538 118.25 15.96 -18.25
CA ILE A 538 117.13 15.65 -17.32
C ILE A 538 116.14 14.66 -17.98
N MET A 539 116.12 13.34 -17.79
CA MET A 539 116.83 12.36 -16.95
C MET A 539 116.75 12.46 -15.41
N ASN A 540 116.17 13.50 -14.80
CA ASN A 540 115.96 13.54 -13.35
C ASN A 540 114.82 14.46 -12.88
N ARG A 541 113.62 13.89 -12.64
CA ARG A 541 112.66 14.24 -11.55
C ARG A 541 111.39 13.38 -11.62
N LYS A 542 110.83 13.02 -10.45
CA LYS A 542 109.58 12.29 -10.23
C LYS A 542 108.62 13.14 -9.37
N ASP A 543 107.31 12.83 -9.42
CA ASP A 543 106.30 12.83 -8.32
C ASP A 543 104.87 13.14 -8.84
N PHE A 544 103.89 12.23 -8.69
CA PHE A 544 102.78 12.19 -7.69
C PHE A 544 101.77 13.37 -7.75
N LYS A 545 100.44 13.20 -7.66
CA LYS A 545 99.61 12.37 -6.74
C LYS A 545 98.15 12.22 -7.25
N ILE A 546 97.38 11.27 -6.68
CA ILE A 546 95.91 11.13 -6.85
C ILE A 546 95.19 11.74 -5.64
N ASP A 547 94.12 12.50 -5.86
CA ASP A 547 93.35 13.18 -4.81
C ASP A 547 92.00 12.48 -4.54
N ARG A 548 91.73 12.13 -3.27
CA ARG A 548 90.42 11.61 -2.81
C ARG A 548 89.83 12.59 -1.79
N LYS A 549 88.75 13.29 -2.14
CA LYS A 549 88.07 14.23 -1.22
C LYS A 549 87.08 13.51 -0.29
N LYS A 550 86.99 14.01 0.94
CA LYS A 550 86.14 13.49 2.04
C LYS A 550 84.72 14.08 1.96
N ALA A 551 83.73 13.32 2.43
CA ALA A 551 82.35 13.81 2.60
C ALA A 551 82.18 14.64 3.90
N ASN A 552 81.24 15.59 3.89
CA ASN A 552 81.02 16.53 4.99
C ASN A 552 80.20 15.93 6.15
N VAL A 553 80.76 15.93 7.35
CA VAL A 553 80.16 15.31 8.56
C VAL A 553 78.95 16.09 9.10
N GLN A 554 78.87 17.39 8.80
CA GLN A 554 77.82 18.26 9.34
C GLN A 554 76.46 18.06 8.66
N ASP A 555 76.46 17.83 7.34
CA ASP A 555 75.24 17.53 6.57
C ASP A 555 74.63 16.18 6.96
N LEU A 556 75.48 15.21 7.30
CA LEU A 556 75.08 13.86 7.70
C LEU A 556 74.26 13.89 9.00
N ARG A 557 74.68 14.69 9.99
CA ARG A 557 73.92 14.89 11.24
C ARG A 557 72.61 15.65 11.06
N LYS A 558 72.52 16.54 10.05
CA LYS A 558 71.26 17.23 9.71
C LYS A 558 70.28 16.23 9.08
N LYS A 559 70.75 15.43 8.11
CA LYS A 559 69.97 14.36 7.47
C LYS A 559 69.54 13.27 8.45
N GLU A 560 70.33 12.91 9.46
CA GLU A 560 69.89 11.96 10.51
C GLU A 560 68.70 12.47 11.33
N LYS A 561 68.68 13.77 11.71
CA LYS A 561 67.55 14.35 12.44
C LYS A 561 66.29 14.42 11.58
N GLU A 562 66.46 14.80 10.32
CA GLU A 562 65.38 14.86 9.33
C GLU A 562 64.83 13.46 9.02
N ASN A 563 65.69 12.45 8.88
CA ASN A 563 65.29 11.06 8.69
C ASN A 563 64.49 10.51 9.89
N ARG A 564 64.89 10.83 11.13
CA ARG A 564 64.11 10.47 12.34
C ARG A 564 62.75 11.17 12.39
N LYS A 565 62.65 12.42 11.94
CA LYS A 565 61.37 13.14 11.83
C LYS A 565 60.45 12.48 10.79
N LEU A 566 60.98 12.20 9.59
CA LEU A 566 60.26 11.51 8.53
C LEU A 566 59.84 10.08 8.92
N GLN A 567 60.64 9.37 9.73
CA GLN A 567 60.26 8.06 10.28
C GLN A 567 59.10 8.14 11.29
N LEU A 568 59.05 9.19 12.12
CA LEU A 568 57.92 9.42 13.03
C LEU A 568 56.65 9.81 12.26
N GLU A 569 56.75 10.68 11.27
CA GLU A 569 55.64 11.06 10.39
C GLU A 569 55.11 9.84 9.60
N LEU A 570 56.00 9.02 9.03
CA LEU A 570 55.63 7.77 8.34
C LEU A 570 54.92 6.76 9.28
N ASN A 571 55.35 6.67 10.54
CA ASN A 571 54.69 5.78 11.50
C ASN A 571 53.32 6.32 11.94
N GLN A 572 53.19 7.64 12.14
CA GLN A 572 51.89 8.27 12.42
C GLN A 572 50.91 8.07 11.25
N GLU A 573 51.37 8.16 10.00
CA GLU A 573 50.49 7.95 8.84
C GLU A 573 50.07 6.49 8.67
N LYS A 574 50.97 5.53 9.00
CA LYS A 574 50.61 4.11 9.10
C LYS A 574 49.59 3.83 10.21
N GLU A 575 49.73 4.48 11.36
CA GLU A 575 48.79 4.36 12.49
C GLU A 575 47.38 4.83 12.07
N LYS A 576 47.28 6.01 11.43
CA LYS A 576 46.02 6.53 10.87
C LYS A 576 45.44 5.60 9.81
N TYR A 577 46.26 5.10 8.88
CA TYR A 577 45.80 4.18 7.85
C TYR A 577 45.26 2.88 8.46
N ASN A 578 45.94 2.30 9.45
CA ASN A 578 45.47 1.12 10.16
C ASN A 578 44.14 1.38 10.91
N GLN A 579 44.00 2.54 11.57
CA GLN A 579 42.74 2.93 12.22
C GLN A 579 41.59 3.06 11.21
N MET A 580 41.86 3.64 10.03
CA MET A 580 40.91 3.76 8.93
C MET A 580 40.50 2.39 8.35
N VAL A 581 41.47 1.47 8.15
CA VAL A 581 41.19 0.09 7.73
C VAL A 581 40.34 -0.66 8.76
N VAL A 582 40.64 -0.54 10.05
CA VAL A 582 39.83 -1.16 11.12
C VAL A 582 38.42 -0.55 11.17
N LYS A 583 38.28 0.76 10.98
CA LYS A 583 36.97 1.45 10.89
C LYS A 583 36.16 0.92 9.71
N TYR A 584 36.72 0.88 8.50
CA TYR A 584 36.01 0.35 7.33
C TYR A 584 35.72 -1.14 7.41
N GLN A 585 36.59 -1.94 8.02
CA GLN A 585 36.32 -3.37 8.27
C GLN A 585 35.17 -3.55 9.26
N LYS A 586 35.09 -2.70 10.29
CA LYS A 586 33.97 -2.69 11.24
C LYS A 586 32.67 -2.27 10.56
N GLU A 587 32.67 -1.16 9.82
CA GLU A 587 31.51 -0.68 9.07
C GLU A 587 31.01 -1.73 8.05
N LEU A 588 31.92 -2.43 7.36
CA LEU A 588 31.58 -3.51 6.44
C LEU A 588 30.92 -4.71 7.16
N ASN A 589 31.39 -5.05 8.37
CA ASN A 589 30.76 -6.10 9.17
C ASN A 589 29.38 -5.67 9.70
N GLU A 590 29.22 -4.40 10.11
CA GLU A 590 27.93 -3.84 10.55
C GLU A 590 26.91 -3.80 9.39
N MET A 591 27.33 -3.39 8.19
CA MET A 591 26.49 -3.44 6.98
C MET A 591 26.14 -4.89 6.58
N GLN A 592 27.04 -5.86 6.78
CA GLN A 592 26.73 -7.28 6.55
C GLN A 592 25.72 -7.84 7.56
N ALA A 593 25.80 -7.43 8.83
CA ALA A 593 24.83 -7.80 9.86
C ALA A 593 23.44 -7.22 9.54
N GLN A 594 23.36 -5.92 9.22
CA GLN A 594 22.11 -5.27 8.80
C GLN A 594 21.50 -5.94 7.56
N LEU A 595 22.31 -6.30 6.56
CA LEU A 595 21.81 -7.00 5.37
C LEU A 595 21.24 -8.40 5.71
N ALA A 596 21.82 -9.10 6.70
CA ALA A 596 21.30 -10.38 7.16
C ALA A 596 19.98 -10.21 7.93
N GLU A 597 19.90 -9.26 8.85
CA GLU A 597 18.68 -8.90 9.59
C GLU A 597 17.54 -8.53 8.63
N GLU A 598 17.79 -7.61 7.69
CA GLU A 598 16.84 -7.24 6.63
C GLU A 598 16.44 -8.42 5.73
N SER A 599 17.35 -9.37 5.48
CA SER A 599 17.02 -10.58 4.73
C SER A 599 16.09 -11.50 5.52
N THR A 600 16.31 -11.66 6.84
CA THR A 600 15.42 -12.47 7.69
C THR A 600 14.04 -11.82 7.81
N TYR A 601 13.97 -10.50 8.04
CA TYR A 601 12.71 -9.78 8.15
C TYR A 601 11.89 -9.81 6.85
N ARG A 602 12.55 -9.66 5.69
CA ARG A 602 11.90 -9.80 4.38
C ARG A 602 11.34 -11.20 4.15
N ASN A 603 12.06 -12.25 4.56
CA ASN A 603 11.58 -13.64 4.47
C ASN A 603 10.35 -13.85 5.37
N GLU A 604 10.36 -13.33 6.60
CA GLU A 604 9.20 -13.42 7.50
C GLU A 604 7.97 -12.69 6.95
N LEU A 605 8.13 -11.48 6.40
CA LEU A 605 7.05 -10.75 5.75
C LEU A 605 6.49 -11.48 4.51
N GLN A 606 7.36 -12.09 3.69
CA GLN A 606 6.91 -12.91 2.55
C GLN A 606 6.09 -14.12 3.02
N MET A 607 6.52 -14.78 4.10
CA MET A 607 5.80 -15.92 4.69
C MET A 607 4.44 -15.52 5.28
N GLN A 608 4.34 -14.35 5.90
CA GLN A 608 3.06 -13.79 6.36
C GLN A 608 2.14 -13.44 5.17
N LEU A 609 2.70 -12.86 4.10
CA LEU A 609 1.98 -12.54 2.87
C LEU A 609 1.41 -13.81 2.22
N ASP A 610 2.23 -14.86 2.07
CA ASP A 610 1.80 -16.16 1.52
C ASP A 610 0.66 -16.79 2.35
N SER A 611 0.67 -16.60 3.68
CA SER A 611 -0.43 -16.99 4.56
C SER A 611 -1.70 -16.17 4.29
N LYS A 612 -1.59 -14.83 4.24
CA LYS A 612 -2.74 -13.95 3.98
C LYS A 612 -3.32 -14.14 2.59
N GLU A 613 -2.50 -14.47 1.58
CA GLU A 613 -2.99 -14.85 0.25
C GLU A 613 -3.86 -16.12 0.30
N SER A 614 -3.50 -17.12 1.10
CA SER A 614 -4.34 -18.32 1.27
C SER A 614 -5.67 -18.01 1.98
N ASP A 615 -5.68 -17.05 2.91
CA ASP A 615 -6.91 -16.65 3.61
C ASP A 615 -7.82 -15.83 2.69
N ILE A 616 -7.25 -14.94 1.86
CA ILE A 616 -7.96 -14.23 0.78
C ILE A 616 -8.56 -15.23 -0.22
N GLU A 617 -7.81 -16.26 -0.61
CA GLU A 617 -8.32 -17.33 -1.47
C GLU A 617 -9.47 -18.11 -0.82
N GLN A 618 -9.38 -18.42 0.47
CA GLN A 618 -10.47 -19.07 1.22
C GLN A 618 -11.72 -18.18 1.27
N LEU A 619 -11.56 -16.88 1.54
CA LEU A 619 -12.68 -15.92 1.57
C LEU A 619 -13.31 -15.76 0.18
N ARG A 620 -12.51 -15.72 -0.89
CA ARG A 620 -13.01 -15.71 -2.28
C ARG A 620 -13.78 -16.98 -2.63
N SER A 621 -13.31 -18.16 -2.21
CA SER A 621 -14.06 -19.42 -2.38
C SER A 621 -15.40 -19.35 -1.64
N LYS A 622 -15.40 -18.99 -0.35
CA LYS A 622 -16.63 -18.87 0.46
C LYS A 622 -17.64 -17.88 -0.14
N LEU A 623 -17.17 -16.75 -0.67
CA LEU A 623 -18.04 -15.78 -1.37
C LEU A 623 -18.64 -16.38 -2.64
N LEU A 624 -17.86 -17.13 -3.41
CA LEU A 624 -18.31 -17.78 -4.63
C LEU A 624 -19.31 -18.93 -4.35
N ASP A 625 -19.09 -19.68 -3.26
CA ASP A 625 -20.02 -20.70 -2.76
C ASP A 625 -21.34 -20.08 -2.28
N LEU A 626 -21.29 -18.96 -1.53
CA LEU A 626 -22.47 -18.20 -1.10
C LEU A 626 -23.23 -17.61 -2.29
N GLN A 627 -22.53 -17.11 -3.30
CA GLN A 627 -23.13 -16.53 -4.51
C GLN A 627 -23.89 -17.60 -5.32
N GLN A 628 -23.32 -18.80 -5.49
CA GLN A 628 -24.03 -19.94 -6.10
C GLN A 628 -25.22 -20.43 -5.27
N GLY A 629 -25.13 -20.33 -3.93
CA GLY A 629 -26.24 -20.58 -3.03
C GLY A 629 -27.42 -19.62 -3.24
N MET A 630 -27.14 -18.32 -3.41
CA MET A 630 -28.17 -17.30 -3.65
C MET A 630 -28.89 -17.48 -4.99
N ASP A 631 -28.17 -17.80 -6.06
CA ASP A 631 -28.76 -18.05 -7.39
C ASP A 631 -29.64 -19.33 -7.42
N SER A 632 -29.47 -20.24 -6.45
CA SER A 632 -30.27 -21.46 -6.31
C SER A 632 -31.59 -21.26 -5.56
N THR A 633 -31.88 -20.05 -5.03
CA THR A 633 -33.06 -19.79 -4.17
C THR A 633 -34.34 -19.42 -4.94
N SER A 634 -34.43 -19.71 -6.25
CA SER A 634 -35.62 -19.42 -7.06
C SER A 634 -36.36 -20.68 -7.57
N VAL A 635 -37.44 -21.00 -6.87
CA VAL A 635 -38.59 -21.84 -7.30
C VAL A 635 -38.33 -23.35 -7.56
N ALA A 636 -38.38 -24.17 -6.51
CA ALA A 636 -39.19 -25.41 -6.49
C ALA A 636 -39.28 -26.03 -5.08
N SER A 637 -40.47 -26.47 -4.71
CA SER A 637 -40.66 -27.40 -3.58
C SER A 637 -40.31 -28.83 -4.02
N LEU A 638 -39.48 -29.53 -3.23
CA LEU A 638 -39.59 -30.97 -2.86
C LEU A 638 -38.24 -31.48 -2.30
N GLN A 639 -38.24 -32.07 -1.10
CA GLN A 639 -37.25 -33.09 -0.73
C GLN A 639 -37.72 -34.45 -1.29
N PRO A 640 -36.80 -35.40 -1.59
CA PRO A 640 -36.31 -36.29 -0.53
C PRO A 640 -34.81 -36.68 -0.59
N ASP A 641 -34.27 -36.97 0.59
CA ASP A 641 -33.18 -37.89 0.99
C ASP A 641 -31.96 -38.25 0.11
N GLU A 642 -30.80 -38.19 0.78
CA GLU A 642 -29.72 -39.20 0.80
C GLU A 642 -29.07 -39.65 -0.54
N THR A 643 -28.10 -38.88 -1.07
CA THR A 643 -26.81 -39.44 -1.54
C THR A 643 -25.68 -38.39 -1.62
N ASP A 644 -24.48 -38.76 -1.17
CA ASP A 644 -23.15 -38.16 -1.43
C ASP A 644 -22.92 -36.64 -1.25
N GLY A 645 -22.32 -36.28 -0.10
CA GLY A 645 -21.73 -34.97 0.16
C GLY A 645 -20.45 -34.71 -0.64
N ASN A 646 -20.58 -34.26 -1.89
CA ASN A 646 -19.47 -34.04 -2.81
C ASN A 646 -19.36 -32.57 -3.29
N LEU A 647 -19.55 -31.61 -2.38
CA LEU A 647 -19.61 -30.19 -2.69
C LEU A 647 -18.82 -29.31 -1.68
N THR A 648 -17.49 -29.50 -1.58
CA THR A 648 -16.45 -28.53 -1.14
C THR A 648 -15.08 -29.21 -0.92
N GLU A 649 -14.36 -29.61 -1.99
CA GLU A 649 -13.01 -30.22 -1.89
C GLU A 649 -11.88 -29.34 -2.51
N SER A 650 -11.92 -28.02 -2.26
CA SER A 650 -10.94 -27.06 -2.82
C SER A 650 -9.69 -26.81 -1.95
N ARG A 651 -9.81 -26.98 -0.63
CA ARG A 651 -8.75 -26.75 0.37
C ARG A 651 -8.60 -27.98 1.25
N ILE A 652 -7.44 -28.63 1.21
CA ILE A 652 -7.04 -29.63 2.22
C ILE A 652 -6.24 -28.91 3.31
N GLU A 653 -6.67 -29.08 4.56
CA GLU A 653 -5.96 -28.63 5.76
C GLU A 653 -6.08 -29.67 6.87
N GLY A 654 -5.08 -29.74 7.75
CA GLY A 654 -5.07 -30.68 8.86
C GLY A 654 -3.69 -30.93 9.44
N TRP A 655 -3.64 -31.82 10.43
CA TRP A 655 -2.43 -32.14 11.17
C TRP A 655 -1.58 -33.22 10.47
N LEU A 656 -0.34 -32.87 10.15
CA LEU A 656 0.69 -33.81 9.66
C LEU A 656 1.90 -33.78 10.60
N SER A 657 2.74 -34.82 10.56
CA SER A 657 3.99 -34.83 11.33
C SER A 657 5.20 -34.92 10.43
N ILE A 658 6.22 -34.09 10.71
CA ILE A 658 7.46 -33.96 9.94
C ILE A 658 8.64 -34.47 10.79
N PRO A 659 9.66 -35.12 10.23
CA PRO A 659 10.87 -35.47 10.97
C PRO A 659 11.51 -34.23 11.62
N ASN A 660 11.75 -34.28 12.93
CA ASN A 660 12.29 -33.14 13.67
C ASN A 660 13.74 -32.81 13.23
N LYS A 661 14.54 -33.84 12.95
CA LYS A 661 15.83 -33.81 12.22
C LYS A 661 15.98 -35.12 11.42
N GLY A 662 16.96 -35.20 10.51
CA GLY A 662 17.15 -36.34 9.57
C GLY A 662 17.36 -37.75 10.17
N ASN A 663 17.29 -37.93 11.49
CA ASN A 663 17.25 -39.23 12.16
C ASN A 663 16.03 -39.34 13.07
N ILE A 664 14.94 -39.90 12.51
CA ILE A 664 13.62 -40.03 13.13
C ILE A 664 13.69 -40.80 14.46
N LYS A 665 14.46 -41.90 14.54
CA LYS A 665 14.58 -42.72 15.76
C LYS A 665 15.17 -42.00 16.98
N ARG A 666 15.83 -40.86 16.81
CA ARG A 666 16.46 -40.11 17.91
C ARG A 666 15.75 -38.79 18.26
N HIS A 667 15.06 -38.18 17.30
CA HIS A 667 14.47 -36.85 17.46
C HIS A 667 12.94 -36.82 17.29
N GLY A 668 12.34 -37.94 16.90
CA GLY A 668 10.89 -38.11 16.77
C GLY A 668 10.26 -37.36 15.60
N TRP A 669 8.94 -37.46 15.55
CA TRP A 669 8.07 -36.72 14.65
C TRP A 669 7.59 -35.43 15.32
N LYS A 670 7.76 -34.28 14.66
CA LYS A 670 7.21 -32.99 15.07
C LYS A 670 5.85 -32.80 14.40
N LYS A 671 4.79 -32.69 15.19
CA LYS A 671 3.44 -32.40 14.68
C LYS A 671 3.36 -30.94 14.22
N GLN A 672 2.73 -30.69 13.09
CA GLN A 672 2.49 -29.35 12.52
C GLN A 672 1.12 -29.29 11.85
N TYR A 673 0.50 -28.12 11.85
CA TYR A 673 -0.77 -27.88 11.16
C TYR A 673 -0.47 -27.41 9.74
N VAL A 674 -1.02 -28.08 8.73
CA VAL A 674 -0.68 -27.87 7.31
C VAL A 674 -1.91 -27.41 6.53
N VAL A 675 -1.72 -26.39 5.69
CA VAL A 675 -2.76 -25.79 4.84
C VAL A 675 -2.26 -25.72 3.40
N VAL A 676 -3.07 -26.18 2.44
CA VAL A 676 -2.72 -26.18 1.02
C VAL A 676 -3.59 -25.18 0.26
N SER A 677 -2.99 -24.09 -0.24
CA SER A 677 -3.64 -23.12 -1.13
C SER A 677 -3.64 -23.61 -2.59
N SER A 678 -3.94 -22.77 -3.57
CA SER A 678 -3.72 -23.13 -4.99
C SER A 678 -2.24 -23.19 -5.38
N LYS A 679 -1.38 -22.37 -4.76
CA LYS A 679 0.03 -22.19 -5.16
C LYS A 679 1.07 -22.60 -4.12
N LYS A 680 0.69 -22.68 -2.84
CA LYS A 680 1.61 -22.86 -1.70
C LYS A 680 1.11 -23.94 -0.74
N ILE A 681 2.04 -24.58 -0.02
CA ILE A 681 1.77 -25.41 1.15
C ILE A 681 2.37 -24.71 2.37
N LEU A 682 1.52 -24.37 3.33
CA LEU A 682 1.84 -23.58 4.52
C LEU A 682 1.88 -24.51 5.74
N PHE A 683 2.94 -24.44 6.54
CA PHE A 683 3.16 -25.29 7.71
C PHE A 683 3.29 -24.43 8.97
N TYR A 684 2.36 -24.57 9.90
CA TYR A 684 2.31 -23.86 11.19
C TYR A 684 2.71 -24.80 12.33
N ASN A 685 3.32 -24.31 13.41
CA ASN A 685 3.62 -25.18 14.55
C ASN A 685 2.32 -25.58 15.27
N ASP A 686 1.48 -24.58 15.54
CA ASP A 686 0.20 -24.71 16.24
C ASP A 686 -0.92 -23.97 15.48
N GLU A 687 -2.19 -24.23 15.82
CA GLU A 687 -3.33 -23.49 15.26
C GLU A 687 -3.28 -21.99 15.59
N LYS A 688 -2.66 -21.59 16.71
CA LYS A 688 -2.41 -20.16 17.04
C LYS A 688 -1.48 -19.47 16.03
N ASP A 689 -0.50 -20.18 15.50
CA ASP A 689 0.37 -19.65 14.43
C ASP A 689 -0.43 -19.46 13.14
N LYS A 690 -1.48 -20.25 12.88
CA LYS A 690 -2.39 -20.06 11.74
C LYS A 690 -3.19 -18.76 11.89
N ASP A 691 -3.78 -18.53 13.05
CA ASP A 691 -4.59 -17.33 13.33
C ASP A 691 -3.75 -16.04 13.27
N LEU A 692 -2.50 -16.10 13.70
CA LEU A 692 -1.52 -15.01 13.59
C LEU A 692 -0.87 -14.91 12.20
N SER A 693 -1.26 -15.75 11.23
CA SER A 693 -0.68 -15.85 9.89
C SER A 693 0.86 -15.98 9.88
N ASN A 694 1.34 -16.82 10.79
CA ASN A 694 2.73 -16.92 11.24
C ASN A 694 3.36 -18.27 10.87
N PRO A 695 3.38 -18.73 9.60
CA PRO A 695 3.87 -20.06 9.25
C PRO A 695 5.36 -20.23 9.60
N SER A 696 5.73 -21.48 9.86
CA SER A 696 7.11 -21.93 10.14
C SER A 696 7.86 -22.34 8.87
N MET A 697 7.13 -22.78 7.85
CA MET A 697 7.64 -23.15 6.53
C MET A 697 6.56 -22.92 5.46
N VAL A 698 6.99 -22.55 4.26
CA VAL A 698 6.17 -22.45 3.06
C VAL A 698 6.86 -23.22 1.93
N LEU A 699 6.12 -24.03 1.18
CA LEU A 699 6.58 -24.71 -0.03
C LEU A 699 5.77 -24.28 -1.26
N ASP A 700 6.44 -24.13 -2.39
CA ASP A 700 5.81 -23.74 -3.66
C ASP A 700 5.32 -24.96 -4.44
N ILE A 701 4.01 -25.00 -4.75
CA ILE A 701 3.38 -26.12 -5.47
C ILE A 701 3.95 -26.27 -6.89
N ASP A 702 4.26 -25.15 -7.55
CA ASP A 702 4.91 -25.10 -8.86
C ASP A 702 6.37 -25.62 -8.85
N LYS A 703 6.95 -25.83 -7.67
CA LYS A 703 8.31 -26.35 -7.45
C LYS A 703 8.33 -27.79 -6.92
N LEU A 704 7.16 -28.43 -6.78
CA LEU A 704 7.05 -29.85 -6.46
C LEU A 704 7.37 -30.71 -7.69
N PHE A 705 8.29 -31.67 -7.52
CA PHE A 705 8.61 -32.66 -8.55
C PHE A 705 7.68 -33.87 -8.50
N HIS A 706 7.43 -34.42 -7.30
CA HIS A 706 6.46 -35.50 -7.09
C HIS A 706 5.97 -35.57 -5.64
N VAL A 707 4.80 -36.18 -5.46
CA VAL A 707 4.28 -36.62 -4.16
C VAL A 707 3.88 -38.09 -4.28
N ARG A 708 4.37 -38.96 -3.38
CA ARG A 708 4.11 -40.40 -3.44
C ARG A 708 4.05 -41.07 -2.05
N PRO A 709 3.32 -42.18 -1.89
CA PRO A 709 3.49 -43.09 -0.75
C PRO A 709 4.95 -43.56 -0.64
N VAL A 710 5.43 -43.75 0.59
CA VAL A 710 6.74 -44.37 0.82
C VAL A 710 6.68 -45.89 0.77
N THR A 711 7.83 -46.49 0.52
CA THR A 711 8.07 -47.93 0.58
C THR A 711 9.03 -48.25 1.73
N GLN A 712 9.16 -49.54 2.06
CA GLN A 712 10.12 -50.01 3.07
C GLN A 712 11.58 -49.58 2.79
N GLY A 713 11.93 -49.34 1.52
CA GLY A 713 13.26 -48.87 1.12
C GLY A 713 13.50 -47.39 1.41
N ASP A 714 12.45 -46.57 1.40
CA ASP A 714 12.54 -45.12 1.68
C ASP A 714 12.68 -44.83 3.18
N VAL A 715 12.09 -45.68 4.03
CA VAL A 715 12.03 -45.50 5.50
C VAL A 715 12.47 -46.75 6.26
N TYR A 716 13.71 -47.21 6.00
CA TYR A 716 14.29 -48.44 6.57
C TYR A 716 14.36 -48.52 8.12
N ARG A 717 14.05 -47.45 8.85
CA ARG A 717 14.01 -47.41 10.33
C ARG A 717 12.63 -47.18 10.93
N ALA A 718 11.59 -46.92 10.12
CA ALA A 718 10.23 -46.74 10.60
C ALA A 718 9.58 -48.09 10.95
N GLU A 719 8.58 -48.05 11.83
CA GLU A 719 7.84 -49.25 12.22
C GLU A 719 6.85 -49.66 11.12
N THR A 720 6.62 -50.97 10.95
CA THR A 720 5.80 -51.50 9.85
C THR A 720 4.36 -50.96 9.85
N GLU A 721 3.84 -50.56 11.01
CA GLU A 721 2.53 -49.92 11.18
C GLU A 721 2.50 -48.42 10.81
N GLU A 722 3.65 -47.73 10.82
CA GLU A 722 3.77 -46.32 10.44
C GLU A 722 3.93 -46.15 8.93
N ILE A 723 4.68 -47.05 8.27
CA ILE A 723 4.97 -47.00 6.82
C ILE A 723 3.74 -46.70 5.94
N PRO A 724 2.57 -47.37 6.08
CA PRO A 724 1.39 -47.09 5.24
C PRO A 724 0.77 -45.69 5.49
N LYS A 725 1.17 -44.99 6.55
CA LYS A 725 0.69 -43.64 6.92
C LYS A 725 1.67 -42.53 6.46
N ILE A 726 2.85 -42.89 5.95
CA ILE A 726 3.89 -41.95 5.54
C ILE A 726 3.82 -41.71 4.02
N PHE A 727 4.11 -40.49 3.58
CA PHE A 727 4.32 -40.13 2.18
C PHE A 727 5.53 -39.18 2.03
N GLN A 728 6.12 -39.16 0.84
CA GLN A 728 7.26 -38.33 0.49
C GLN A 728 6.83 -37.24 -0.50
N ILE A 729 7.29 -36.02 -0.27
CA ILE A 729 7.26 -34.90 -1.22
C ILE A 729 8.70 -34.65 -1.68
N LEU A 730 8.93 -34.56 -3.00
CA LEU A 730 10.21 -34.12 -3.58
C LEU A 730 9.98 -32.75 -4.25
N TYR A 731 10.84 -31.78 -3.99
CA TYR A 731 10.69 -30.39 -4.44
C TYR A 731 12.03 -29.68 -4.67
N ALA A 732 12.03 -28.56 -5.39
CA ALA A 732 13.23 -27.76 -5.60
C ALA A 732 13.59 -26.94 -4.34
N ASN A 733 14.87 -26.91 -3.97
CA ASN A 733 15.43 -26.19 -2.82
C ASN A 733 15.10 -24.68 -2.82
N GLU A 734 14.94 -24.08 -4.01
CA GLU A 734 14.51 -22.69 -4.19
C GLU A 734 13.01 -22.44 -3.94
N GLY A 735 12.21 -23.52 -3.85
CA GLY A 735 10.77 -23.49 -3.57
C GLY A 735 10.43 -23.72 -2.10
N GLU A 736 11.39 -23.58 -1.19
CA GLU A 736 11.20 -23.69 0.26
C GLU A 736 11.61 -22.38 0.94
N CYS A 737 10.68 -21.79 1.70
CA CYS A 737 10.96 -20.72 2.64
C CYS A 737 10.74 -21.25 4.06
N ARG A 738 11.70 -21.03 4.96
CA ARG A 738 11.61 -21.42 6.38
C ARG A 738 11.99 -20.23 7.26
N LYS A 739 11.44 -20.22 8.47
CA LYS A 739 11.95 -19.36 9.54
C LYS A 739 13.24 -19.93 10.10
N ASP A 740 14.32 -19.19 9.94
CA ASP A 740 15.66 -19.54 10.40
C ASP A 740 15.81 -19.37 11.93
N LEU A 741 15.10 -20.22 12.71
CA LEU A 741 15.40 -20.45 14.13
C LEU A 741 16.46 -21.54 14.35
N GLU A 742 16.75 -22.32 13.31
CA GLU A 742 17.99 -23.09 13.17
C GLU A 742 18.50 -22.95 11.73
N ALA A 743 18.89 -21.72 11.36
CA ALA A 743 20.08 -21.63 10.52
C ALA A 743 21.25 -22.19 11.37
N GLU A 744 21.49 -23.51 11.27
CA GLU A 744 22.85 -24.06 11.37
C GLU A 744 23.71 -23.11 10.53
N PRO A 745 24.57 -22.27 11.16
CA PRO A 745 25.16 -21.12 10.49
C PRO A 745 25.98 -21.65 9.33
N ALA A 746 25.44 -21.52 8.11
CA ALA A 746 25.65 -22.47 7.01
C ALA A 746 27.11 -22.90 6.97
N GLN A 747 27.39 -24.09 7.55
CA GLN A 747 28.70 -24.39 8.17
C GLN A 747 29.78 -23.85 7.26
N THR A 748 30.52 -22.83 7.73
CA THR A 748 31.36 -21.96 6.90
C THR A 748 32.32 -22.83 6.13
N VAL A 749 31.94 -23.16 4.87
CA VAL A 749 32.17 -24.50 4.30
C VAL A 749 33.59 -24.94 4.60
N GLU A 750 33.72 -25.89 5.54
CA GLU A 750 34.99 -26.51 5.89
C GLU A 750 35.65 -26.87 4.57
N LYS A 751 36.80 -26.26 4.26
CA LYS A 751 37.39 -26.18 2.91
C LYS A 751 37.32 -27.50 2.14
N THR A 752 36.18 -27.76 1.51
CA THR A 752 35.97 -28.95 0.69
C THR A 752 36.61 -28.61 -0.64
N ASN A 753 37.77 -29.23 -0.88
CA ASN A 753 38.65 -28.96 -2.01
C ASN A 753 38.05 -29.45 -3.34
N PHE A 754 36.88 -28.94 -3.70
CA PHE A 754 36.20 -29.18 -4.97
C PHE A 754 36.80 -28.27 -6.04
N LEU A 755 37.18 -28.86 -7.17
CA LEU A 755 37.78 -28.15 -8.28
C LEU A 755 36.76 -28.05 -9.43
N ASN A 756 36.29 -26.84 -9.70
CA ASN A 756 35.26 -26.58 -10.71
C ASN A 756 35.88 -26.37 -12.09
N HIS A 757 35.52 -27.19 -13.08
CA HIS A 757 36.02 -27.06 -14.45
C HIS A 757 35.03 -27.56 -15.51
N LYS A 758 34.72 -26.73 -16.53
CA LYS A 758 33.80 -27.04 -17.64
C LYS A 758 32.47 -27.73 -17.21
N GLY A 759 31.93 -27.31 -16.06
CA GLY A 759 30.68 -27.84 -15.48
C GLY A 759 30.81 -29.08 -14.59
N HIS A 760 32.03 -29.59 -14.38
CA HIS A 760 32.31 -30.68 -13.43
C HIS A 760 32.68 -30.13 -12.05
N GLU A 761 32.23 -30.83 -11.00
CA GLU A 761 32.69 -30.69 -9.61
C GLU A 761 33.65 -31.84 -9.29
N PHE A 762 34.96 -31.61 -9.40
CA PHE A 762 35.97 -32.65 -9.16
C PHE A 762 36.38 -32.76 -7.69
N ILE A 763 36.38 -33.99 -7.17
CA ILE A 763 36.87 -34.37 -5.83
C ILE A 763 38.20 -35.11 -5.98
N PRO A 764 39.26 -34.76 -5.21
CA PRO A 764 40.49 -35.55 -5.13
C PRO A 764 40.24 -36.96 -4.58
N THR A 765 40.60 -37.98 -5.37
CA THR A 765 40.37 -39.40 -5.06
C THR A 765 41.65 -40.20 -5.35
N LEU A 766 41.87 -41.30 -4.62
CA LEU A 766 43.02 -42.21 -4.81
C LEU A 766 42.53 -43.63 -5.08
N TYR A 767 42.93 -44.22 -6.21
CA TYR A 767 42.47 -45.54 -6.64
C TYR A 767 43.50 -46.64 -6.36
N HIS A 768 43.29 -47.45 -5.32
CA HIS A 768 44.15 -48.61 -5.07
C HIS A 768 43.77 -49.85 -5.93
N PHE A 769 42.65 -49.77 -6.66
CA PHE A 769 42.09 -50.80 -7.53
C PHE A 769 41.96 -50.31 -8.98
N PRO A 770 41.88 -51.20 -9.99
CA PRO A 770 41.85 -50.83 -11.42
C PRO A 770 40.87 -49.72 -11.81
N ALA A 771 41.41 -48.58 -12.23
CA ALA A 771 40.68 -47.42 -12.75
C ALA A 771 41.53 -46.65 -13.78
N ASN A 772 40.94 -46.16 -14.86
CA ASN A 772 41.67 -45.46 -15.93
C ASN A 772 41.19 -44.01 -16.09
N CYS A 773 42.09 -43.12 -16.54
CA CYS A 773 41.81 -41.72 -16.82
C CYS A 773 41.05 -41.58 -18.13
N GLU A 774 39.90 -40.92 -18.14
CA GLU A 774 39.13 -40.73 -19.37
C GLU A 774 39.71 -39.65 -20.29
N ALA A 775 40.56 -38.75 -19.78
CA ALA A 775 41.24 -37.73 -20.59
C ALA A 775 42.47 -38.25 -21.34
N CYS A 776 43.13 -39.33 -20.88
CA CYS A 776 44.36 -39.84 -21.50
C CYS A 776 44.51 -41.37 -21.55
N ALA A 777 43.46 -42.12 -21.17
CA ALA A 777 43.40 -43.59 -21.04
C ALA A 777 44.41 -44.26 -20.09
N LYS A 778 45.37 -43.53 -19.52
CA LYS A 778 46.40 -44.07 -18.60
C LYS A 778 45.80 -44.52 -17.25
N PRO A 779 46.41 -45.48 -16.55
CA PRO A 779 45.97 -45.89 -15.21
C PRO A 779 45.93 -44.72 -14.21
N LEU A 780 44.83 -44.62 -13.46
CA LEU A 780 44.68 -43.78 -12.26
C LEU A 780 45.04 -44.52 -10.97
N TRP A 781 45.47 -45.78 -11.08
CA TRP A 781 45.57 -46.69 -9.94
C TRP A 781 46.97 -47.28 -9.75
N HIS A 782 47.29 -47.58 -8.49
CA HIS A 782 48.46 -48.37 -8.09
C HIS A 782 48.26 -48.88 -6.65
N VAL A 783 48.64 -50.13 -6.39
CA VAL A 783 48.32 -50.83 -5.12
C VAL A 783 48.87 -50.10 -3.88
N PHE A 784 50.09 -49.55 -3.94
CA PHE A 784 50.74 -48.92 -2.78
C PHE A 784 50.77 -47.39 -2.81
N LYS A 785 50.66 -46.78 -4.00
CA LYS A 785 50.87 -45.34 -4.18
C LYS A 785 50.23 -44.85 -5.48
N PRO A 786 48.89 -44.76 -5.52
CA PRO A 786 48.17 -44.36 -6.74
C PRO A 786 48.52 -42.93 -7.15
N PRO A 787 48.56 -42.63 -8.47
CA PRO A 787 48.77 -41.28 -8.97
C PRO A 787 47.60 -40.37 -8.56
N PRO A 788 47.82 -39.06 -8.34
CA PRO A 788 46.76 -38.13 -7.96
C PRO A 788 45.63 -38.08 -9.00
N ALA A 789 44.43 -38.48 -8.59
CA ALA A 789 43.24 -38.50 -9.43
C ALA A 789 42.16 -37.56 -8.90
N LEU A 790 41.25 -37.21 -9.80
CA LEU A 790 40.05 -36.43 -9.58
C LEU A 790 38.85 -37.24 -10.08
N GLU A 791 37.75 -37.26 -9.33
CA GLU A 791 36.47 -37.83 -9.75
C GLU A 791 35.37 -36.75 -9.71
N CYS A 792 34.62 -36.61 -10.80
CA CYS A 792 33.50 -35.66 -10.85
C CYS A 792 32.30 -36.22 -10.08
N ARG A 793 31.80 -35.50 -9.07
CA ARG A 793 30.63 -35.93 -8.26
C ARG A 793 29.34 -36.08 -9.09
N LYS A 794 29.21 -35.35 -10.20
CA LYS A 794 27.96 -35.29 -11.01
C LYS A 794 27.85 -36.37 -12.08
N CYS A 795 28.97 -36.80 -12.65
CA CYS A 795 28.99 -37.77 -13.75
C CYS A 795 30.02 -38.90 -13.58
N HIS A 796 30.68 -38.98 -12.42
CA HIS A 796 31.72 -39.97 -12.08
C HIS A 796 32.93 -40.02 -13.02
N VAL A 797 33.12 -38.98 -13.85
CA VAL A 797 34.28 -38.86 -14.75
C VAL A 797 35.58 -38.79 -13.96
N LYS A 798 36.58 -39.59 -14.36
CA LYS A 798 37.84 -39.83 -13.63
C LYS A 798 39.02 -39.32 -14.46
N CYS A 799 39.81 -38.41 -13.91
CA CYS A 799 41.00 -37.88 -14.58
C CYS A 799 42.20 -37.69 -13.64
N HIS A 800 43.42 -37.63 -14.17
CA HIS A 800 44.59 -37.24 -13.39
C HIS A 800 44.51 -35.75 -13.02
N LYS A 801 44.93 -35.39 -11.80
CA LYS A 801 44.95 -33.98 -11.34
C LYS A 801 45.77 -33.08 -12.27
N ASP A 802 46.87 -33.61 -12.80
CA ASP A 802 47.76 -32.94 -13.77
C ASP A 802 47.03 -32.30 -14.96
N HIS A 803 45.99 -32.94 -15.51
CA HIS A 803 45.25 -32.41 -16.65
C HIS A 803 44.54 -31.09 -16.33
N LEU A 804 44.06 -30.97 -15.09
CA LEU A 804 43.40 -29.76 -14.60
C LEU A 804 44.42 -28.68 -14.22
N ASP A 805 45.48 -29.05 -13.49
CA ASP A 805 46.54 -28.12 -13.05
C ASP A 805 47.28 -27.49 -14.25
N LYS A 806 47.46 -28.22 -15.36
CA LYS A 806 48.08 -27.73 -16.61
C LYS A 806 47.11 -27.04 -17.58
N LYS A 807 45.82 -26.97 -17.25
CA LYS A 807 44.73 -26.46 -18.12
C LYS A 807 44.69 -27.12 -19.52
N GLU A 808 44.94 -28.42 -19.59
CA GLU A 808 44.88 -29.16 -20.85
C GLU A 808 43.42 -29.30 -21.33
N GLU A 809 43.13 -28.99 -22.59
CA GLU A 809 41.74 -28.95 -23.08
C GLU A 809 41.05 -30.33 -23.20
N LEU A 810 41.74 -31.42 -22.84
CA LEU A 810 41.35 -32.82 -22.98
C LEU A 810 40.09 -33.23 -22.19
N ILE A 811 39.68 -32.45 -21.19
CA ILE A 811 38.45 -32.71 -20.42
C ILE A 811 37.24 -32.15 -21.19
N ALA A 812 36.31 -33.03 -21.59
CA ALA A 812 35.04 -32.67 -22.19
C ALA A 812 34.07 -32.04 -21.17
N PRO A 813 33.15 -31.14 -21.56
CA PRO A 813 32.16 -30.56 -20.65
C PRO A 813 31.27 -31.59 -19.96
N CYS A 814 30.81 -31.30 -18.74
CA CYS A 814 29.93 -32.22 -18.00
C CYS A 814 28.59 -32.40 -18.73
N LYS A 815 28.23 -33.66 -19.00
CA LYS A 815 26.95 -34.02 -19.64
C LYS A 815 25.77 -34.08 -18.66
N VAL A 816 26.03 -34.05 -17.35
CA VAL A 816 25.00 -34.06 -16.31
C VAL A 816 24.79 -32.63 -15.82
N SER A 817 23.75 -31.98 -16.33
CA SER A 817 23.36 -30.61 -15.99
C SER A 817 22.15 -30.52 -15.05
N TYR A 818 21.76 -31.62 -14.42
CA TYR A 818 20.81 -31.59 -13.31
C TYR A 818 21.58 -31.52 -11.99
N ASP A 819 21.32 -30.48 -11.21
CA ASP A 819 21.99 -30.27 -9.95
C ASP A 819 21.27 -31.07 -8.85
N VAL A 820 21.77 -32.27 -8.56
CA VAL A 820 21.22 -33.16 -7.50
C VAL A 820 21.24 -32.48 -6.12
N THR A 821 22.08 -31.46 -5.94
CA THR A 821 22.11 -30.58 -4.76
C THR A 821 20.97 -29.56 -4.69
N SER A 822 20.14 -29.43 -5.73
CA SER A 822 19.03 -28.46 -5.78
C SER A 822 17.64 -29.05 -5.58
N ALA A 823 17.52 -30.37 -5.35
CA ALA A 823 16.27 -31.02 -4.95
C ALA A 823 16.32 -31.48 -3.49
N ARG A 824 15.25 -31.25 -2.74
CA ARG A 824 15.05 -31.72 -1.37
C ARG A 824 13.88 -32.70 -1.33
N ASP A 825 13.96 -33.69 -0.45
CA ASP A 825 12.86 -34.56 -0.10
C ASP A 825 12.41 -34.32 1.34
N MET A 826 11.11 -34.53 1.58
CA MET A 826 10.49 -34.41 2.89
C MET A 826 9.51 -35.55 3.10
N LEU A 827 9.60 -36.18 4.26
CA LEU A 827 8.68 -37.22 4.73
C LEU A 827 7.59 -36.58 5.58
N LEU A 828 6.35 -37.01 5.36
CA LEU A 828 5.17 -36.55 6.10
C LEU A 828 4.38 -37.76 6.59
N LEU A 829 4.09 -37.80 7.89
CA LEU A 829 3.27 -38.82 8.54
C LEU A 829 1.85 -38.29 8.75
N ALA A 830 0.86 -38.98 8.19
CA ALA A 830 -0.56 -38.76 8.45
C ALA A 830 -1.05 -39.59 9.66
N SER A 831 -2.24 -39.27 10.16
CA SER A 831 -2.87 -39.99 11.28
C SER A 831 -3.23 -41.45 10.95
N CYS A 832 -3.66 -41.71 9.71
CA CYS A 832 -4.00 -43.04 9.21
C CYS A 832 -3.67 -43.19 7.72
N GLN A 833 -3.80 -44.42 7.20
CA GLN A 833 -3.52 -44.71 5.79
C GLN A 833 -4.51 -44.03 4.82
N ASP A 834 -5.76 -43.84 5.22
CA ASP A 834 -6.77 -43.23 4.34
C ASP A 834 -6.60 -41.70 4.25
N GLU A 835 -6.22 -41.05 5.35
CA GLU A 835 -5.73 -39.67 5.31
C GLU A 835 -4.46 -39.57 4.44
N GLN A 836 -3.49 -40.48 4.57
CA GLN A 836 -2.31 -40.50 3.68
C GLN A 836 -2.70 -40.58 2.19
N LYS A 837 -3.66 -41.43 1.81
CA LYS A 837 -4.19 -41.49 0.43
C LYS A 837 -4.86 -40.17 0.02
N LYS A 838 -5.64 -39.54 0.90
CA LYS A 838 -6.32 -38.27 0.67
C LYS A 838 -5.32 -37.13 0.42
N TRP A 839 -4.32 -36.99 1.28
CA TRP A 839 -3.23 -36.02 1.13
C TRP A 839 -2.44 -36.22 -0.15
N VAL A 840 -2.00 -37.45 -0.45
CA VAL A 840 -1.29 -37.77 -1.70
C VAL A 840 -2.17 -37.45 -2.92
N THR A 841 -3.43 -37.88 -2.93
CA THR A 841 -4.34 -37.69 -4.07
C THR A 841 -4.63 -36.21 -4.34
N HIS A 842 -4.88 -35.43 -3.30
CA HIS A 842 -5.15 -33.99 -3.43
C HIS A 842 -3.89 -33.21 -3.85
N LEU A 843 -2.72 -33.53 -3.30
CA LEU A 843 -1.46 -32.89 -3.68
C LEU A 843 -1.06 -33.24 -5.12
N VAL A 844 -1.12 -34.51 -5.52
CA VAL A 844 -0.81 -34.94 -6.90
C VAL A 844 -1.73 -34.30 -7.94
N LYS A 845 -3.00 -34.03 -7.61
CA LYS A 845 -3.91 -33.26 -8.47
C LYS A 845 -3.47 -31.81 -8.69
N LYS A 846 -2.78 -31.18 -7.71
CA LYS A 846 -2.31 -29.78 -7.77
C LYS A 846 -0.90 -29.61 -8.39
N ILE A 847 -0.10 -30.67 -8.51
CA ILE A 847 1.19 -30.60 -9.22
C ILE A 847 0.97 -30.29 -10.71
N PRO A 848 1.66 -29.29 -11.30
CA PRO A 848 1.57 -29.03 -12.73
C PRO A 848 1.97 -30.25 -13.58
N LYS A 849 1.05 -30.73 -14.44
CA LYS A 849 1.28 -31.92 -15.30
C LYS A 849 2.33 -31.71 -16.41
N THR A 850 2.85 -30.50 -16.54
CA THR A 850 3.95 -30.14 -17.43
C THR A 850 5.06 -29.49 -16.60
N PRO A 851 6.31 -29.98 -16.66
CA PRO A 851 7.41 -29.32 -15.97
C PRO A 851 7.58 -27.90 -16.54
N PRO A 852 7.89 -26.88 -15.71
CA PRO A 852 8.07 -25.52 -16.18
C PRO A 852 9.20 -25.44 -17.22
N SER A 853 8.89 -24.86 -18.38
CA SER A 853 9.83 -24.66 -19.49
C SER A 853 10.80 -23.49 -19.21
N SER A 854 11.59 -23.60 -18.14
CA SER A 854 12.49 -22.54 -17.66
C SER A 854 13.97 -22.89 -17.81
N PHE A 855 14.37 -23.45 -18.95
CA PHE A 855 15.78 -23.62 -19.34
C PHE A 855 16.07 -23.25 -20.80
N ILE A 856 15.54 -22.12 -21.26
CA ILE A 856 16.23 -21.37 -22.34
C ILE A 856 17.18 -20.39 -21.68
N ARG A 857 18.48 -20.70 -21.79
CA ARG A 857 19.58 -19.88 -21.28
C ARG A 857 19.67 -18.56 -22.06
N ALA A 858 19.04 -17.51 -21.55
CA ALA A 858 19.24 -16.16 -22.05
C ALA A 858 20.69 -15.69 -21.73
N SER A 859 21.60 -15.87 -22.69
CA SER A 859 22.88 -15.16 -22.70
C SER A 859 22.73 -13.92 -23.59
N PRO A 860 23.08 -12.71 -23.12
CA PRO A 860 22.74 -11.49 -23.83
C PRO A 860 23.66 -11.23 -25.03
N ARG A 861 23.17 -11.46 -26.25
CA ARG A 861 23.67 -10.77 -27.46
C ARG A 861 22.50 -10.42 -28.39
N THR A 862 22.47 -9.13 -28.74
CA THR A 862 21.78 -8.54 -29.92
C THR A 862 20.29 -8.87 -30.10
N LEU A 863 19.41 -8.04 -29.54
CA LEU A 863 18.08 -7.82 -30.09
C LEU A 863 18.15 -6.76 -31.19
N SER A 864 17.83 -7.14 -32.43
CA SER A 864 17.41 -6.20 -33.47
C SER A 864 15.90 -6.34 -33.62
N ALA A 865 15.16 -5.27 -33.35
CA ALA A 865 13.71 -5.30 -33.36
C ALA A 865 13.13 -5.25 -34.78
N ARG A 866 12.21 -6.16 -35.09
CA ARG A 866 11.09 -5.88 -36.01
C ARG A 866 9.81 -6.48 -35.45
N SER A 867 8.79 -5.64 -35.37
CA SER A 867 7.50 -5.91 -34.76
C SER A 867 6.50 -6.51 -35.76
N SER A 868 5.60 -7.36 -35.26
CA SER A 868 4.41 -7.80 -36.00
C SER A 868 3.19 -7.90 -35.09
N THR A 869 2.49 -6.76 -34.99
CA THR A 869 1.04 -6.58 -34.80
C THR A 869 0.16 -7.70 -34.23
N ASN A 870 -0.56 -7.37 -33.16
CA ASN A 870 -1.74 -8.08 -32.65
C ASN A 870 -2.85 -8.26 -33.72
N GLN A 871 -3.62 -9.35 -33.62
CA GLN A 871 -4.91 -9.49 -34.32
C GLN A 871 -6.08 -9.28 -33.35
N SER A 872 -7.06 -8.50 -33.82
CA SER A 872 -8.34 -8.23 -33.14
C SER A 872 -9.46 -9.18 -33.64
N PHE A 873 -10.63 -9.04 -33.03
CA PHE A 873 -11.84 -9.86 -33.11
C PHE A 873 -12.30 -10.32 -34.51
N ARG A 874 -12.99 -11.47 -34.56
CA ARG A 874 -13.55 -12.12 -35.76
C ARG A 874 -15.00 -11.72 -36.08
N LYS A 875 -15.28 -11.70 -37.41
CA LYS A 875 -16.54 -12.03 -38.17
C LYS A 875 -17.17 -10.82 -38.91
N PRO A 876 -17.87 -11.05 -40.05
CA PRO A 876 -17.52 -11.94 -41.18
C PRO A 876 -17.67 -11.24 -42.57
N ILE A 877 -17.18 -11.87 -43.63
CA ILE A 877 -17.13 -11.33 -45.02
C ILE A 877 -18.28 -11.88 -45.90
N ARG A 878 -18.84 -11.09 -46.83
CA ARG A 878 -19.17 -11.44 -48.23
C ARG A 878 -19.44 -10.18 -49.11
N PRO A 879 -19.39 -10.25 -50.46
CA PRO A 879 -18.63 -9.25 -51.23
C PRO A 879 -19.37 -8.57 -52.41
N SER A 880 -18.79 -7.48 -52.95
CA SER A 880 -19.02 -7.02 -54.32
C SER A 880 -17.85 -6.17 -54.86
N VAL A 881 -17.69 -6.19 -56.19
CA VAL A 881 -16.67 -5.55 -57.05
C VAL A 881 -17.45 -5.10 -58.32
N PRO A 882 -16.97 -4.22 -59.23
CA PRO A 882 -16.23 -2.96 -59.13
C PRO A 882 -17.04 -1.76 -59.69
N SER A 883 -16.47 -0.54 -59.70
CA SER A 883 -16.30 0.30 -60.92
C SER A 883 -15.85 1.72 -60.55
N TYR A 884 -14.93 2.32 -61.33
CA TYR A 884 -15.23 3.43 -62.25
C TYR A 884 -13.98 3.82 -63.06
N HIS A 885 -14.20 4.21 -64.33
CA HIS A 885 -13.17 4.72 -65.24
C HIS A 885 -12.98 6.25 -65.08
N PRO A 886 -11.87 6.83 -65.59
CA PRO A 886 -11.48 8.22 -65.32
C PRO A 886 -12.10 9.23 -66.30
N CYS A 887 -12.11 10.51 -65.94
CA CYS A 887 -12.16 11.60 -66.92
C CYS A 887 -11.31 12.80 -66.47
N ARG A 888 -10.86 13.59 -67.45
CA ARG A 888 -9.99 14.78 -67.31
C ARG A 888 -10.81 16.08 -67.21
N SER A 889 -10.10 17.16 -66.87
CA SER A 889 -10.38 18.57 -67.25
C SER A 889 -11.63 19.23 -66.61
N LEU A 890 -11.69 20.55 -66.39
CA LEU A 890 -10.78 21.66 -66.73
C LEU A 890 -10.94 22.80 -65.69
N GLU A 891 -10.12 23.85 -65.83
CA GLU A 891 -10.29 25.21 -65.28
C GLU A 891 -10.34 25.41 -63.74
N GLN A 892 -9.28 25.91 -63.10
CA GLN A 892 -8.86 27.33 -63.09
C GLN A 892 -9.97 28.21 -62.46
N TRP A 893 -9.76 28.82 -61.30
CA TRP A 893 -9.35 30.23 -61.19
C TRP A 893 -8.91 30.60 -59.75
N SER A 894 -7.82 31.38 -59.67
CA SER A 894 -7.60 32.52 -58.76
C SER A 894 -7.49 32.37 -57.23
N VAL A 895 -6.29 32.77 -56.76
CA VAL A 895 -5.96 33.41 -55.46
C VAL A 895 -6.05 32.53 -54.20
N ALA A 896 -4.94 31.88 -53.86
CA ALA A 896 -3.96 32.42 -52.91
C ALA A 896 -2.56 31.86 -53.21
#